data_AF-A0A368KXE8-F1
#
_entry.id   AF-A0A368KXE8-F1
#
_cell.length_a   1.000
_cell.length_b   1.000
_cell.length_c   1.000
_cell.angle_alpha   90.00
_cell.angle_beta   90.00
_cell.angle_gamma   90.00
#
_symmetry.space_group_name_H-M   'P 1'
#
loop_
_entity.id
_entity.type
_entity.pdbx_description
1 polymer ?
#
loop_
_entity_poly.entity_id
_entity_poly.type
_entity_poly.pdbx_seq_one_letter_code
_entity_poly.pdbx_strand_id
1 'polypeptide(L)'
;MLDLCGIVARSHGYNIRSTFTWLIDQHGGTGPLYSTVPVYQMGVLRIADYLDLHAERAPSNLLKVKALRSSISQREWAAHAAITDIRYGGSNDPERLEIIAEPSSAAQYTSVLRWVEGIQSELDHTWATLGEVYGGVKNLSKLGLRLRRVTSPLQDRDRYSSQRNLSYVPKLAAFRATETALLPLLAKPLYGDRPEVGIRELMQNAIDAVNERKSLQKSGKLSRELAELQYAESLRSIGVDVIIDVCTRGESDNSSLNGVPDDWEHWVEVVDGGVGMTPQTVTDYFLCAGASFRRSLEWQRAFASGKGDGVVRCGQFGIGTLALFLLGDEVCVTTRHYSEERLGTQFRARLSDDEIELKRQVSPLGTSICIRITKEAFESLAGKYDPMRPQRSWDWFCLDSPRILCRIRRGDDIEIRPQSVLVSLNDIDHSEWRTVECDAFDRVIWRPANESWRHRLYANGILVASWHRNFDRNLFSDVTELKQPDVLVIDQSSNLELNLTRNDVIGVPGYKEAVERDALLDHCAWLLAQAGMPANDREPFQAPMWEKQSYMSPGDGVVKGPCYIVTEKGLVPLTAWHVHRAGIRILTTYFTSTNSYISDNKNDQMVHFPPKAIFKQDMLPTAYASFVLDVFGGFGPVSHTNVAIEEFSRLITPIIGQDAEWVLVMPTIIADRLDVKGLRSPQLGGGGIRHLTPAGWSVLGGDSYTDVSSLLSLVLGPNSPIQSNNAIRGFAQMTRHASSSQPKEDKFASVWAELRLPDVLPFDAALRQKQCAHAELMLAKHIARYTKI
;
A
#
# COMPACT_ATOMS: atom_id res chain seq x y z
N MET A 1 32.73 -24.29 -63.57
CA MET A 1 31.40 -23.79 -64.00
C MET A 1 30.31 -24.19 -63.00
N LEU A 2 30.21 -25.45 -62.58
CA LEU A 2 29.28 -25.90 -61.52
C LEU A 2 29.49 -25.16 -60.19
N ASP A 3 30.73 -24.97 -59.76
CA ASP A 3 31.04 -24.24 -58.52
C ASP A 3 30.66 -22.74 -58.59
N LEU A 4 30.76 -22.14 -59.79
CA LEU A 4 30.34 -20.77 -60.07
C LEU A 4 28.81 -20.63 -59.99
N CYS A 5 28.06 -21.59 -60.53
CA CYS A 5 26.60 -21.63 -60.33
C CYS A 5 26.26 -21.83 -58.84
N GLY A 6 27.02 -22.68 -58.15
CA GLY A 6 26.88 -22.94 -56.72
C GLY A 6 27.08 -21.68 -55.87
N ILE A 7 28.13 -20.89 -56.12
CA ILE A 7 28.37 -19.65 -55.36
C ILE A 7 27.34 -18.56 -55.69
N VAL A 8 26.90 -18.47 -56.95
CA VAL A 8 25.83 -17.52 -57.35
C VAL A 8 24.51 -17.87 -56.65
N ALA A 9 24.15 -19.15 -56.56
CA ALA A 9 22.98 -19.56 -55.79
C ALA A 9 23.18 -19.33 -54.28
N ARG A 10 24.36 -19.67 -53.76
CA ARG A 10 24.69 -19.53 -52.33
C ARG A 10 24.72 -18.08 -51.89
N SER A 11 25.08 -17.13 -52.77
CA SER A 11 25.16 -15.71 -52.43
C SER A 11 23.85 -15.15 -51.90
N HIS A 12 22.71 -15.80 -52.14
CA HIS A 12 21.39 -15.43 -51.62
C HIS A 12 21.36 -15.32 -50.08
N GLY A 13 22.06 -16.22 -49.38
CA GLY A 13 22.11 -16.24 -47.91
C GLY A 13 23.27 -15.46 -47.28
N TYR A 14 24.10 -14.76 -48.06
CA TYR A 14 25.30 -14.07 -47.56
C TYR A 14 25.35 -12.60 -48.01
N ASN A 15 26.13 -11.79 -47.31
CA ASN A 15 26.56 -10.52 -47.86
C ASN A 15 27.33 -10.79 -49.17
N ILE A 16 26.96 -10.10 -50.26
CA ILE A 16 27.53 -10.34 -51.59
C ILE A 16 29.06 -10.21 -51.60
N ARG A 17 29.63 -9.28 -50.80
CA ARG A 17 31.08 -9.06 -50.70
C ARG A 17 31.80 -10.21 -50.00
N SER A 18 31.13 -10.93 -49.10
CA SER A 18 31.71 -12.11 -48.45
C SER A 18 32.01 -13.23 -49.46
N THR A 19 31.39 -13.22 -50.63
CA THR A 19 31.70 -14.18 -51.71
C THR A 19 32.98 -13.85 -52.48
N PHE A 20 33.51 -12.62 -52.32
CA PHE A 20 34.62 -12.14 -53.13
C PHE A 20 35.92 -12.86 -52.81
N THR A 21 36.21 -13.12 -51.54
CA THR A 21 37.40 -13.87 -51.12
C THR A 21 37.45 -15.23 -51.82
N TRP A 22 36.32 -15.94 -51.84
CA TRP A 22 36.23 -17.23 -52.52
C TRP A 22 36.43 -17.09 -54.04
N LEU A 23 35.83 -16.08 -54.68
CA LEU A 23 36.03 -15.81 -56.11
C LEU A 23 37.50 -15.48 -56.44
N ILE A 24 38.17 -14.71 -55.58
CA ILE A 24 39.59 -14.38 -55.72
C ILE A 24 40.46 -15.62 -55.55
N ASP A 25 40.24 -16.41 -54.50
CA ASP A 25 41.06 -17.58 -54.18
C ASP A 25 40.91 -18.70 -55.22
N GLN A 26 39.68 -18.96 -55.70
CA GLN A 26 39.39 -20.07 -56.62
C GLN A 26 39.52 -19.69 -58.09
N HIS A 27 39.30 -18.42 -58.44
CA HIS A 27 39.20 -17.99 -59.83
C HIS A 27 40.05 -16.76 -60.16
N GLY A 28 40.82 -16.22 -59.21
CA GLY A 28 41.79 -15.15 -59.43
C GLY A 28 41.21 -13.74 -59.53
N GLY A 29 39.89 -13.55 -59.29
CA GLY A 29 39.27 -12.23 -59.29
C GLY A 29 37.74 -12.25 -59.24
N THR A 30 37.15 -11.07 -59.05
CA THR A 30 35.69 -10.84 -58.96
C THR A 30 35.06 -10.36 -60.27
N GLY A 31 35.89 -10.03 -61.26
CA GLY A 31 35.47 -9.54 -62.57
C GLY A 31 34.82 -10.61 -63.47
N PRO A 32 34.85 -10.44 -64.79
CA PRO A 32 34.33 -11.43 -65.72
C PRO A 32 35.13 -12.72 -65.65
N LEU A 33 34.46 -13.86 -65.45
CA LEU A 33 35.07 -15.18 -65.33
C LEU A 33 34.46 -16.11 -66.38
N TYR A 34 35.27 -16.79 -67.19
CA TYR A 34 34.78 -17.76 -68.19
C TYR A 34 33.63 -17.24 -69.08
N SER A 35 33.72 -15.97 -69.51
CA SER A 35 32.68 -15.27 -70.29
C SER A 35 31.34 -15.06 -69.56
N THR A 36 31.32 -15.15 -68.23
CA THR A 36 30.15 -14.84 -67.38
C THR A 36 30.42 -13.62 -66.48
N VAL A 37 29.35 -13.10 -65.87
CA VAL A 37 29.37 -11.96 -64.95
C VAL A 37 28.75 -12.36 -63.61
N PRO A 38 29.45 -13.18 -62.80
CA PRO A 38 28.86 -13.84 -61.65
C PRO A 38 28.34 -12.86 -60.60
N VAL A 39 29.04 -11.75 -60.33
CA VAL A 39 28.60 -10.75 -59.36
C VAL A 39 27.33 -10.02 -59.83
N TYR A 40 27.19 -9.79 -61.15
CA TYR A 40 25.95 -9.27 -61.71
C TYR A 40 24.79 -10.26 -61.59
N GLN A 41 25.06 -11.54 -61.86
CA GLN A 41 24.05 -12.60 -61.70
C GLN A 41 23.62 -12.75 -60.24
N MET A 42 24.56 -12.64 -59.28
CA MET A 42 24.26 -12.63 -57.84
C MET A 42 23.33 -11.46 -57.48
N GLY A 43 23.66 -10.24 -57.92
CA GLY A 43 22.84 -9.05 -57.66
C GLY A 43 21.44 -9.15 -58.26
N VAL A 44 21.34 -9.56 -59.53
CA VAL A 44 20.04 -9.76 -60.20
C VAL A 44 19.22 -10.85 -59.52
N LEU A 45 19.82 -11.97 -59.13
CA LEU A 45 19.13 -13.06 -58.43
C LEU A 45 18.57 -12.60 -57.08
N ARG A 46 19.36 -11.86 -56.30
CA ARG A 46 18.97 -11.35 -54.98
C ARG A 46 17.83 -10.33 -55.09
N ILE A 47 17.96 -9.36 -56.01
CA ILE A 47 16.90 -8.37 -56.27
C ILE A 47 15.64 -9.05 -56.80
N ALA A 48 15.79 -10.02 -57.72
CA ALA A 48 14.67 -10.78 -58.24
C ALA A 48 13.95 -11.50 -57.10
N ASP A 49 14.65 -12.14 -56.15
CA ASP A 49 14.01 -12.77 -55.00
C ASP A 49 13.22 -11.79 -54.13
N TYR A 50 13.76 -10.60 -53.87
CA TYR A 50 13.06 -9.55 -53.15
C TYR A 50 11.79 -9.06 -53.89
N LEU A 51 11.81 -9.03 -55.23
CA LEU A 51 10.71 -8.54 -56.07
C LEU A 51 9.72 -9.65 -56.49
N ASP A 52 10.14 -10.91 -56.54
CA ASP A 52 9.40 -12.09 -57.04
C ASP A 52 8.46 -12.71 -55.97
N LEU A 53 7.85 -11.83 -55.16
CA LEU A 53 6.89 -12.18 -54.11
C LEU A 53 5.55 -11.48 -54.35
N HIS A 54 5.06 -11.55 -55.59
CA HIS A 54 3.70 -11.14 -55.96
C HIS A 54 2.64 -12.07 -55.34
N ALA A 55 1.44 -11.53 -55.10
CA ALA A 55 0.27 -12.22 -54.53
C ALA A 55 -0.15 -13.52 -55.27
N GLU A 56 0.31 -13.73 -56.51
CA GLU A 56 -0.01 -14.90 -57.34
C GLU A 56 0.69 -16.20 -56.88
N ARG A 57 1.78 -16.13 -56.09
CA ARG A 57 2.43 -17.32 -55.49
C ARG A 57 1.65 -17.88 -54.29
N ALA A 58 0.62 -17.16 -53.87
CA ALA A 58 -0.10 -17.31 -52.62
C ALA A 58 -1.64 -17.31 -52.84
N PRO A 59 -2.21 -18.25 -53.63
CA PRO A 59 -3.66 -18.27 -53.82
C PRO A 59 -4.35 -18.50 -52.47
N SER A 60 -5.29 -17.64 -52.10
CA SER A 60 -6.13 -17.79 -50.89
C SER A 60 -6.82 -19.16 -50.80
N ASN A 61 -7.02 -19.83 -51.94
CA ASN A 61 -7.56 -21.17 -52.05
C ASN A 61 -6.60 -22.28 -51.56
N LEU A 62 -5.28 -22.07 -51.64
CA LEU A 62 -4.25 -23.04 -51.25
C LEU A 62 -4.07 -23.09 -49.72
N LEU A 63 -4.39 -21.99 -49.04
CA LEU A 63 -4.36 -21.83 -47.57
C LEU A 63 -5.52 -22.57 -46.87
N LYS A 64 -6.65 -22.78 -47.56
CA LYS A 64 -7.75 -23.64 -47.08
C LYS A 64 -7.36 -25.12 -47.01
N VAL A 65 -6.27 -25.53 -47.68
CA VAL A 65 -5.87 -26.94 -47.87
C VAL A 65 -4.56 -27.29 -47.15
N LYS A 66 -3.65 -26.34 -46.93
CA LYS A 66 -2.37 -26.58 -46.23
C LYS A 66 -2.17 -25.59 -45.07
N ALA A 67 -2.23 -26.07 -43.84
CA ALA A 67 -1.85 -25.29 -42.66
C ALA A 67 -0.33 -25.00 -42.72
N LEU A 68 0.03 -23.73 -42.91
CA LEU A 68 1.42 -23.27 -42.81
C LEU A 68 1.90 -23.43 -41.37
N ARG A 69 2.93 -24.26 -41.13
CA ARG A 69 3.43 -24.57 -39.77
C ARG A 69 4.45 -23.57 -39.22
N SER A 70 5.06 -22.74 -40.07
CA SER A 70 6.08 -21.77 -39.68
C SER A 70 5.45 -20.41 -39.36
N SER A 71 5.74 -19.87 -38.18
CA SER A 71 5.29 -18.53 -37.75
C SER A 71 5.91 -17.42 -38.60
N ILE A 72 7.15 -17.61 -39.07
CA ILE A 72 7.83 -16.68 -39.98
C ILE A 72 7.09 -16.62 -41.32
N SER A 73 6.77 -17.78 -41.89
CA SER A 73 6.06 -17.86 -43.17
C SER A 73 4.64 -17.30 -43.09
N GLN A 74 3.96 -17.42 -41.95
CA GLN A 74 2.65 -16.79 -41.74
C GLN A 74 2.75 -15.26 -41.71
N ARG A 75 3.78 -14.71 -41.07
CA ARG A 75 4.01 -13.24 -41.00
C ARG A 75 4.34 -12.65 -42.36
N GLU A 76 5.23 -13.29 -43.11
CA GLU A 76 5.57 -12.90 -44.49
C GLU A 76 4.30 -12.86 -45.36
N TRP A 77 3.49 -13.91 -45.29
CA TRP A 77 2.23 -14.00 -46.04
C TRP A 77 1.22 -12.90 -45.67
N ALA A 78 1.08 -12.59 -44.38
CA ALA A 78 0.20 -11.52 -43.90
C ALA A 78 0.67 -10.14 -44.39
N ALA A 79 1.98 -9.89 -44.48
CA ALA A 79 2.51 -8.66 -45.05
C ALA A 79 2.23 -8.56 -46.56
N HIS A 80 2.34 -9.65 -47.30
CA HIS A 80 2.00 -9.68 -48.72
C HIS A 80 0.51 -9.40 -48.98
N ALA A 81 -0.37 -9.92 -48.13
CA ALA A 81 -1.80 -9.65 -48.23
C ALA A 81 -2.16 -8.16 -48.02
N ALA A 82 -1.29 -7.37 -47.40
CA ALA A 82 -1.49 -5.93 -47.21
C ALA A 82 -1.11 -5.11 -48.46
N ILE A 83 -0.29 -5.65 -49.37
CA ILE A 83 0.15 -4.94 -50.57
C ILE A 83 -0.99 -4.94 -51.59
N THR A 84 -1.43 -3.77 -52.01
CA THR A 84 -2.54 -3.61 -52.96
C THR A 84 -2.06 -3.32 -54.37
N ASP A 85 -0.93 -2.62 -54.52
CA ASP A 85 -0.41 -2.20 -55.83
C ASP A 85 1.11 -1.98 -55.77
N ILE A 86 1.80 -2.25 -56.87
CA ILE A 86 3.24 -2.00 -57.06
C ILE A 86 3.40 -1.24 -58.36
N ARG A 87 3.83 0.03 -58.26
CA ARG A 87 3.93 0.94 -59.40
C ARG A 87 5.39 1.12 -59.81
N TYR A 88 5.66 0.81 -61.07
CA TYR A 88 6.96 0.99 -61.69
C TYR A 88 7.00 2.31 -62.45
N GLY A 89 7.91 3.21 -62.07
CA GLY A 89 8.25 4.39 -62.86
C GLY A 89 7.09 5.35 -63.10
N GLY A 90 6.96 6.37 -62.24
CA GLY A 90 6.07 7.50 -62.54
C GLY A 90 6.63 8.37 -63.67
N SER A 91 5.79 9.19 -64.32
CA SER A 91 6.22 10.13 -65.38
C SER A 91 7.35 11.06 -64.97
N ASN A 92 7.52 11.32 -63.66
CA ASN A 92 8.56 12.18 -63.11
C ASN A 92 9.78 11.43 -62.55
N ASP A 93 9.70 10.11 -62.34
CA ASP A 93 10.81 9.31 -61.81
C ASP A 93 10.76 7.84 -62.32
N PRO A 94 11.45 7.54 -63.44
CA PRO A 94 11.44 6.21 -64.05
C PRO A 94 12.32 5.17 -63.32
N GLU A 95 13.11 5.60 -62.33
CA GLU A 95 14.00 4.74 -61.52
C GLU A 95 13.38 4.34 -60.16
N ARG A 96 12.13 4.76 -59.92
CA ARG A 96 11.39 4.54 -58.66
C ARG A 96 10.44 3.35 -58.75
N LEU A 97 10.46 2.55 -57.69
CA LEU A 97 9.45 1.56 -57.34
C LEU A 97 8.60 2.11 -56.19
N GLU A 98 7.29 2.24 -56.39
CA GLU A 98 6.37 2.66 -55.34
C GLU A 98 5.50 1.47 -54.89
N ILE A 99 5.58 1.14 -53.60
CA ILE A 99 4.81 0.06 -52.98
C ILE A 99 3.63 0.66 -52.23
N ILE A 100 2.42 0.28 -52.63
CA ILE A 100 1.16 0.71 -52.01
C ILE A 100 0.60 -0.45 -51.21
N ALA A 101 0.34 -0.19 -49.94
CA ALA A 101 -0.18 -1.18 -49.03
C ALA A 101 -1.23 -0.58 -48.08
N GLU A 102 -2.20 -1.40 -47.70
CA GLU A 102 -3.27 -1.08 -46.75
C GLU A 102 -3.23 -2.06 -45.57
N PRO A 103 -2.20 -1.95 -44.70
CA PRO A 103 -2.08 -2.82 -43.54
C PRO A 103 -3.27 -2.66 -42.59
N SER A 104 -3.83 -3.77 -42.14
CA SER A 104 -4.92 -3.83 -41.16
C SER A 104 -4.45 -3.99 -39.71
N SER A 105 -3.14 -4.16 -39.52
CA SER A 105 -2.49 -4.35 -38.21
C SER A 105 -1.13 -3.67 -38.14
N ALA A 106 -0.65 -3.39 -36.93
CA ALA A 106 0.67 -2.80 -36.69
C ALA A 106 1.80 -3.73 -37.15
N ALA A 107 1.58 -5.04 -37.05
CA ALA A 107 2.51 -6.07 -37.50
C ALA A 107 2.66 -6.06 -39.03
N GLN A 108 1.56 -5.96 -39.78
CA GLN A 108 1.61 -5.82 -41.24
C GLN A 108 2.29 -4.52 -41.64
N TYR A 109 1.93 -3.39 -41.01
CA TYR A 109 2.55 -2.09 -41.27
C TYR A 109 4.08 -2.15 -41.10
N THR A 110 4.55 -2.70 -39.98
CA THR A 110 5.99 -2.83 -39.68
C THR A 110 6.68 -3.78 -40.66
N SER A 111 6.02 -4.88 -41.03
CA SER A 111 6.58 -5.86 -41.97
C SER A 111 6.75 -5.28 -43.38
N VAL A 112 5.77 -4.51 -43.88
CA VAL A 112 5.88 -3.84 -45.18
C VAL A 112 7.01 -2.81 -45.16
N LEU A 113 7.18 -2.04 -44.08
CA LEU A 113 8.29 -1.09 -43.96
C LEU A 113 9.66 -1.78 -43.94
N ARG A 114 9.82 -2.86 -43.15
CA ARG A 114 11.05 -3.67 -43.15
C ARG A 114 11.36 -4.21 -44.55
N TRP A 115 10.33 -4.57 -45.31
CA TRP A 115 10.50 -5.04 -46.69
C TRP A 115 10.94 -3.91 -47.63
N VAL A 116 10.30 -2.74 -47.56
CA VAL A 116 10.71 -1.54 -48.32
C VAL A 116 12.17 -1.18 -48.04
N GLU A 117 12.57 -1.18 -46.77
CA GLU A 117 13.96 -0.95 -46.34
C GLU A 117 14.91 -2.04 -46.84
N GLY A 118 14.47 -3.31 -46.81
CA GLY A 118 15.24 -4.45 -47.31
C GLY A 118 15.51 -4.37 -48.81
N ILE A 119 14.50 -4.05 -49.63
CA ILE A 119 14.66 -3.88 -51.08
C ILE A 119 15.58 -2.69 -51.35
N GLN A 120 15.37 -1.55 -50.68
CA GLN A 120 16.23 -0.37 -50.85
C GLN A 120 17.69 -0.70 -50.53
N SER A 121 17.94 -1.36 -49.39
CA SER A 121 19.27 -1.80 -48.99
C SER A 121 19.90 -2.73 -50.03
N GLU A 122 19.16 -3.70 -50.57
CA GLU A 122 19.68 -4.61 -51.59
C GLU A 122 20.02 -3.91 -52.91
N LEU A 123 19.18 -2.97 -53.35
CA LEU A 123 19.45 -2.14 -54.54
C LEU A 123 20.73 -1.31 -54.35
N ASP A 124 20.89 -0.67 -53.18
CA ASP A 124 22.07 0.17 -52.87
C ASP A 124 23.35 -0.67 -52.80
N HIS A 125 23.30 -1.81 -52.11
CA HIS A 125 24.43 -2.74 -52.02
C HIS A 125 24.82 -3.28 -53.40
N THR A 126 23.84 -3.71 -54.20
CA THR A 126 24.10 -4.24 -55.54
C THR A 126 24.65 -3.14 -56.44
N TRP A 127 24.08 -1.94 -56.43
CA TRP A 127 24.57 -0.81 -57.22
C TRP A 127 26.03 -0.48 -56.91
N ALA A 128 26.39 -0.35 -55.64
CA ALA A 128 27.76 -0.08 -55.21
C ALA A 128 28.72 -1.21 -55.64
N THR A 129 28.28 -2.46 -55.50
CA THR A 129 29.07 -3.65 -55.85
C THR A 129 29.31 -3.75 -57.36
N LEU A 130 28.31 -3.46 -58.20
CA LEU A 130 28.45 -3.45 -59.65
C LEU A 130 29.37 -2.32 -60.12
N GLY A 131 29.27 -1.14 -59.51
CA GLY A 131 30.15 -0.01 -59.79
C GLY A 131 31.62 -0.33 -59.51
N GLU A 132 31.89 -0.98 -58.38
CA GLU A 132 33.23 -1.41 -57.98
C GLU A 132 33.81 -2.48 -58.94
N VAL A 133 33.05 -3.53 -59.22
CA VAL A 133 33.55 -4.70 -59.97
C VAL A 133 33.61 -4.44 -61.47
N TYR A 134 32.59 -3.76 -62.04
CA TYR A 134 32.43 -3.61 -63.49
C TYR A 134 32.54 -2.18 -63.99
N GLY A 135 32.52 -1.16 -63.12
CA GLY A 135 32.53 0.25 -63.53
C GLY A 135 33.78 0.67 -64.31
N GLY A 136 34.93 0.09 -64.00
CA GLY A 136 36.20 0.31 -64.72
C GLY A 136 36.39 -0.56 -65.97
N VAL A 137 35.50 -1.52 -66.24
CA VAL A 137 35.67 -2.50 -67.32
C VAL A 137 34.97 -2.04 -68.59
N LYS A 138 35.75 -1.88 -69.67
CA LYS A 138 35.25 -1.47 -70.99
C LYS A 138 34.17 -2.47 -71.48
N ASN A 139 33.03 -1.95 -71.93
CA ASN A 139 31.83 -2.68 -72.35
C ASN A 139 30.95 -3.29 -71.25
N LEU A 140 31.41 -3.37 -69.99
CA LEU A 140 30.61 -3.86 -68.86
C LEU A 140 30.21 -2.76 -67.88
N SER A 141 30.77 -1.56 -67.99
CA SER A 141 30.37 -0.37 -67.23
C SER A 141 28.90 0.04 -67.42
N LYS A 142 28.21 -0.53 -68.41
CA LYS A 142 26.77 -0.35 -68.65
C LYS A 142 25.89 -1.32 -67.83
N LEU A 143 26.47 -2.34 -67.20
CA LEU A 143 25.75 -3.23 -66.29
C LEU A 143 25.37 -2.45 -65.05
N GLY A 144 24.08 -2.26 -64.84
CA GLY A 144 23.56 -1.48 -63.73
C GLY A 144 22.08 -1.75 -63.50
N LEU A 145 21.58 -1.21 -62.41
CA LEU A 145 20.18 -1.32 -62.04
C LEU A 145 19.39 -0.15 -62.61
N ARG A 146 18.24 -0.46 -63.22
CA ARG A 146 17.25 0.55 -63.63
C ARG A 146 16.52 1.14 -62.42
N LEU A 147 16.17 0.30 -61.45
CA LEU A 147 15.54 0.74 -60.21
C LEU A 147 16.63 1.15 -59.23
N ARG A 148 16.48 2.33 -58.62
CA ARG A 148 17.41 2.86 -57.62
C ARG A 148 16.73 3.32 -56.33
N ARG A 149 15.41 3.52 -56.37
CA ARG A 149 14.64 4.01 -55.24
C ARG A 149 13.40 3.16 -55.02
N VAL A 150 13.15 2.81 -53.78
CA VAL A 150 11.92 2.17 -53.32
C VAL A 150 11.26 3.10 -52.32
N THR A 151 9.96 3.32 -52.49
CA THR A 151 9.21 4.19 -51.59
C THR A 151 7.85 3.61 -51.28
N SER A 152 7.28 4.01 -50.15
CA SER A 152 5.90 3.71 -49.80
C SER A 152 5.28 4.90 -49.08
N PRO A 153 3.98 5.20 -49.30
CA PRO A 153 3.25 6.16 -48.48
C PRO A 153 3.33 5.85 -46.97
N LEU A 154 3.57 4.59 -46.60
CA LEU A 154 3.71 4.16 -45.21
C LEU A 154 4.96 4.73 -44.51
N GLN A 155 5.98 5.15 -45.25
CA GLN A 155 7.23 5.69 -44.68
C GLN A 155 7.03 7.02 -43.96
N ASP A 156 6.00 7.80 -44.34
CA ASP A 156 5.58 9.01 -43.63
C ASP A 156 4.44 8.66 -42.65
N ARG A 157 4.82 8.30 -41.42
CA ARG A 157 3.89 7.84 -40.38
C ARG A 157 2.84 8.91 -40.05
N ASP A 158 3.24 10.15 -39.85
CA ASP A 158 2.35 11.22 -39.39
C ASP A 158 1.27 11.52 -40.44
N ARG A 159 1.67 11.57 -41.71
CA ARG A 159 0.73 11.70 -42.82
C ARG A 159 -0.19 10.49 -42.94
N TYR A 160 0.34 9.28 -42.81
CA TYR A 160 -0.44 8.04 -42.88
C TYR A 160 -1.51 7.97 -41.78
N SER A 161 -1.14 8.29 -40.54
CA SER A 161 -2.06 8.30 -39.38
C SER A 161 -3.10 9.42 -39.48
N SER A 162 -2.73 10.61 -39.96
CA SER A 162 -3.66 11.75 -39.99
C SER A 162 -4.73 11.64 -41.06
N GLN A 163 -4.46 10.90 -42.14
CA GLN A 163 -5.37 10.76 -43.28
C GLN A 163 -6.32 9.57 -43.17
N ARG A 164 -6.15 8.70 -42.16
CA ARG A 164 -6.91 7.44 -42.02
C ARG A 164 -7.36 7.22 -40.59
N ASN A 165 -8.56 6.68 -40.43
CA ASN A 165 -9.04 6.20 -39.14
C ASN A 165 -8.52 4.77 -38.89
N LEU A 166 -7.30 4.65 -38.36
CA LEU A 166 -6.66 3.36 -38.13
C LEU A 166 -7.23 2.67 -36.88
N SER A 167 -7.51 1.38 -36.98
CA SER A 167 -7.88 0.51 -35.85
C SER A 167 -6.68 0.06 -35.01
N TYR A 168 -5.48 0.56 -35.31
CA TYR A 168 -4.22 0.23 -34.63
C TYR A 168 -3.28 1.43 -34.61
N VAL A 169 -2.28 1.38 -33.73
CA VAL A 169 -1.17 2.34 -33.70
C VAL A 169 -0.09 1.82 -34.65
N PRO A 170 0.41 2.60 -35.64
CA PRO A 170 1.38 2.15 -36.64
C PRO A 170 2.82 2.08 -36.08
N LYS A 171 2.95 1.37 -34.97
CA LYS A 171 4.18 1.08 -34.24
C LYS A 171 3.92 -0.10 -33.31
N LEU A 172 4.81 -1.08 -33.33
CA LEU A 172 4.81 -2.14 -32.32
C LEU A 172 5.45 -1.62 -31.04
N ALA A 173 4.79 -1.86 -29.90
CA ALA A 173 5.35 -1.62 -28.59
C ALA A 173 6.13 -2.85 -28.12
N ALA A 174 6.94 -2.71 -27.08
CA ALA A 174 7.67 -3.82 -26.47
C ALA A 174 7.94 -3.49 -25.01
N PHE A 175 8.06 -4.51 -24.17
CA PHE A 175 8.58 -4.31 -22.82
C PHE A 175 10.04 -3.87 -22.90
N ARG A 176 10.32 -2.71 -22.30
CA ARG A 176 11.68 -2.16 -22.21
C ARG A 176 12.05 -2.02 -20.75
N ALA A 177 13.34 -2.14 -20.46
CA ALA A 177 13.90 -1.75 -19.17
C ALA A 177 14.95 -0.67 -19.42
N THR A 178 15.01 0.30 -18.52
CA THR A 178 16.11 1.28 -18.50
C THR A 178 17.44 0.57 -18.20
N GLU A 179 18.59 1.18 -18.54
CA GLU A 179 19.94 0.56 -18.50
C GLU A 179 20.34 -0.10 -17.15
N THR A 180 19.60 0.14 -16.07
CA THR A 180 19.72 -0.50 -14.75
C THR A 180 18.89 -1.81 -14.60
N ALA A 181 18.75 -2.61 -15.66
CA ALA A 181 17.77 -3.69 -15.77
C ALA A 181 18.14 -5.01 -15.03
N LEU A 182 17.86 -5.08 -13.72
CA LEU A 182 17.67 -6.34 -12.96
C LEU A 182 16.22 -6.50 -12.46
N LEU A 183 15.31 -5.56 -12.75
CA LEU A 183 14.05 -5.41 -12.03
C LEU A 183 13.02 -6.55 -12.18
N PRO A 184 12.81 -7.18 -13.35
CA PRO A 184 11.92 -8.35 -13.45
C PRO A 184 12.43 -9.54 -12.63
N LEU A 185 13.77 -9.71 -12.54
CA LEU A 185 14.42 -10.70 -11.68
C LEU A 185 14.35 -10.33 -10.19
N LEU A 186 14.04 -9.07 -9.86
CA LEU A 186 13.93 -8.57 -8.48
C LEU A 186 12.49 -8.48 -7.98
N ALA A 187 11.46 -8.43 -8.83
CA ALA A 187 10.08 -8.28 -8.39
C ALA A 187 9.62 -9.42 -7.45
N LYS A 188 9.86 -10.68 -7.85
CA LYS A 188 9.51 -11.86 -7.03
C LYS A 188 10.37 -11.95 -5.76
N PRO A 189 11.70 -11.75 -5.79
CA PRO A 189 12.52 -11.66 -4.57
C PRO A 189 12.20 -10.49 -3.64
N LEU A 190 11.77 -9.33 -4.17
CA LEU A 190 11.49 -8.12 -3.37
C LEU A 190 10.13 -8.17 -2.67
N TYR A 191 9.10 -8.70 -3.35
CA TYR A 191 7.73 -8.70 -2.84
C TYR A 191 7.28 -10.06 -2.27
N GLY A 192 7.98 -11.14 -2.61
CA GLY A 192 7.59 -12.51 -2.30
C GLY A 192 6.37 -12.97 -3.12
N ASP A 193 5.85 -14.15 -2.80
CA ASP A 193 4.61 -14.69 -3.39
C ASP A 193 3.36 -14.09 -2.71
N ARG A 194 3.22 -12.77 -2.79
CA ARG A 194 2.14 -12.01 -2.11
C ARG A 194 1.26 -11.23 -3.11
N PRO A 195 0.18 -11.85 -3.63
CA PRO A 195 -0.67 -11.21 -4.64
C PRO A 195 -1.35 -9.93 -4.12
N GLU A 196 -1.59 -9.81 -2.82
CA GLU A 196 -2.20 -8.61 -2.21
C GLU A 196 -1.36 -7.34 -2.41
N VAL A 197 -0.04 -7.48 -2.63
CA VAL A 197 0.85 -6.35 -2.92
C VAL A 197 0.66 -5.86 -4.36
N GLY A 198 0.40 -6.77 -5.30
CA GLY A 198 0.04 -6.41 -6.68
C GLY A 198 -1.25 -5.57 -6.73
N ILE A 199 -2.26 -5.95 -5.93
CA ILE A 199 -3.49 -5.15 -5.76
C ILE A 199 -3.18 -3.76 -5.21
N ARG A 200 -2.32 -3.66 -4.19
CA ARG A 200 -1.92 -2.38 -3.59
C ARG A 200 -1.30 -1.44 -4.64
N GLU A 201 -0.35 -1.92 -5.46
CA GLU A 201 0.30 -1.08 -6.48
C GLU A 201 -0.69 -0.64 -7.58
N LEU A 202 -1.60 -1.52 -7.99
CA LEU A 202 -2.68 -1.18 -8.93
C LEU A 202 -3.62 -0.12 -8.36
N MET A 203 -4.05 -0.29 -7.12
CA MET A 203 -4.89 0.66 -6.40
C MET A 203 -4.22 2.04 -6.32
N GLN A 204 -2.93 2.10 -5.99
CA GLN A 204 -2.16 3.34 -5.98
C GLN A 204 -2.14 4.02 -7.35
N ASN A 205 -1.87 3.28 -8.43
CA ASN A 205 -1.86 3.83 -9.78
C ASN A 205 -3.23 4.39 -10.20
N ALA A 206 -4.31 3.71 -9.83
CA ALA A 206 -5.67 4.14 -10.08
C ALA A 206 -6.02 5.42 -9.29
N ILE A 207 -5.69 5.45 -7.99
CA ILE A 207 -5.89 6.63 -7.12
C ILE A 207 -5.12 7.84 -7.68
N ASP A 208 -3.86 7.66 -8.04
CA ASP A 208 -3.01 8.72 -8.61
C ASP A 208 -3.63 9.26 -9.90
N ALA A 209 -4.10 8.39 -10.81
CA ALA A 209 -4.75 8.80 -12.06
C ALA A 209 -6.08 9.56 -11.82
N VAL A 210 -6.84 9.19 -10.80
CA VAL A 210 -8.07 9.91 -10.40
C VAL A 210 -7.74 11.27 -9.79
N ASN A 211 -6.73 11.35 -8.92
CA ASN A 211 -6.32 12.60 -8.30
C ASN A 211 -5.77 13.60 -9.33
N GLU A 212 -5.00 13.13 -10.32
CA GLU A 212 -4.56 13.91 -11.47
C GLU A 212 -5.76 14.50 -12.24
N ARG A 213 -6.78 13.68 -12.51
CA ARG A 213 -8.00 14.14 -13.20
C ARG A 213 -8.72 15.20 -12.36
N LYS A 214 -8.94 14.94 -11.07
CA LYS A 214 -9.60 15.88 -10.16
C LYS A 214 -8.85 17.22 -10.10
N SER A 215 -7.51 17.20 -10.16
CA SER A 215 -6.70 18.41 -10.26
C SER A 215 -6.91 19.16 -11.58
N LEU A 216 -6.93 18.48 -12.73
CA LEU A 216 -7.24 19.12 -14.03
C LEU A 216 -8.64 19.74 -14.07
N GLN A 217 -9.60 19.13 -13.39
CA GLN A 217 -10.95 19.67 -13.25
C GLN A 217 -10.97 20.93 -12.38
N LYS A 218 -10.27 20.92 -11.24
CA LYS A 218 -10.10 22.10 -10.39
C LYS A 218 -9.40 23.25 -11.12
N SER A 219 -8.43 22.95 -11.98
CA SER A 219 -7.72 23.96 -12.77
C SER A 219 -8.49 24.44 -14.01
N GLY A 220 -9.71 23.95 -14.26
CA GLY A 220 -10.53 24.30 -15.42
C GLY A 220 -10.03 23.77 -16.77
N LYS A 221 -8.97 22.93 -16.79
CA LYS A 221 -8.42 22.32 -18.02
C LYS A 221 -9.30 21.18 -18.55
N LEU A 222 -10.14 20.61 -17.69
CA LEU A 222 -11.07 19.55 -18.03
C LEU A 222 -12.45 19.87 -17.45
N SER A 223 -13.48 19.92 -18.30
CA SER A 223 -14.86 20.10 -17.82
C SER A 223 -15.30 18.88 -16.98
N ARG A 224 -15.85 19.15 -15.80
CA ARG A 224 -16.31 18.12 -14.86
C ARG A 224 -17.47 17.30 -15.42
N GLU A 225 -18.48 17.97 -15.97
CA GLU A 225 -19.69 17.34 -16.51
C GLU A 225 -19.37 16.46 -17.73
N LEU A 226 -18.50 16.94 -18.63
CA LEU A 226 -18.10 16.18 -19.81
C LEU A 226 -17.25 14.96 -19.45
N ALA A 227 -16.40 15.06 -18.42
CA ALA A 227 -15.61 13.93 -17.95
C ALA A 227 -16.49 12.86 -17.28
N GLU A 228 -17.42 13.26 -16.40
CA GLU A 228 -18.31 12.34 -15.69
C GLU A 228 -19.25 11.58 -16.65
N LEU A 229 -19.69 12.20 -17.74
CA LEU A 229 -20.48 11.53 -18.79
C LEU A 229 -19.67 10.59 -19.70
N GLN A 230 -18.36 10.55 -19.53
CA GLN A 230 -17.45 9.79 -20.38
C GLN A 230 -16.78 8.61 -19.67
N TYR A 231 -17.01 8.43 -18.36
CA TYR A 231 -16.50 7.29 -17.61
C TYR A 231 -17.15 5.97 -18.04
N ALA A 232 -16.53 4.87 -17.60
CA ALA A 232 -17.12 3.54 -17.70
C ALA A 232 -18.47 3.50 -16.95
N GLU A 233 -19.48 2.86 -17.57
CA GLU A 233 -20.83 2.78 -16.99
C GLU A 233 -20.84 2.08 -15.62
N SER A 234 -19.95 1.11 -15.43
CA SER A 234 -19.75 0.41 -14.15
C SER A 234 -19.38 1.35 -13.00
N LEU A 235 -18.58 2.39 -13.27
CA LEU A 235 -18.21 3.39 -12.26
C LEU A 235 -19.37 4.36 -11.98
N ARG A 236 -20.05 4.81 -13.03
CA ARG A 236 -21.11 5.84 -12.93
C ARG A 236 -22.36 5.33 -12.23
N SER A 237 -22.83 4.15 -12.62
CA SER A 237 -24.05 3.53 -12.07
C SER A 237 -23.95 3.30 -10.56
N ILE A 238 -22.75 3.00 -10.06
CA ILE A 238 -22.47 2.80 -8.64
C ILE A 238 -22.09 4.13 -7.95
N GLY A 239 -21.49 5.05 -8.70
CA GLY A 239 -20.97 6.30 -8.17
C GLY A 239 -19.66 6.10 -7.42
N VAL A 240 -18.67 5.42 -8.03
CA VAL A 240 -17.32 5.25 -7.46
C VAL A 240 -16.27 5.73 -8.45
N ASP A 241 -15.07 6.06 -7.96
CA ASP A 241 -13.96 6.50 -8.80
C ASP A 241 -13.10 5.31 -9.29
N VAL A 242 -13.01 4.24 -8.49
CA VAL A 242 -12.21 3.03 -8.77
C VAL A 242 -12.98 1.78 -8.35
N ILE A 243 -12.95 0.74 -9.19
CA ILE A 243 -13.42 -0.62 -8.86
C ILE A 243 -12.23 -1.58 -8.95
N ILE A 244 -12.11 -2.47 -7.97
CA ILE A 244 -11.15 -3.57 -7.96
C ILE A 244 -11.94 -4.86 -7.70
N ASP A 245 -11.99 -5.72 -8.71
CA ASP A 245 -12.65 -7.01 -8.62
C ASP A 245 -11.66 -8.16 -8.71
N VAL A 246 -11.81 -9.13 -7.81
CA VAL A 246 -11.15 -10.44 -7.90
C VAL A 246 -12.20 -11.44 -8.36
N CYS A 247 -12.05 -11.94 -9.58
CA CYS A 247 -13.10 -12.66 -10.29
C CYS A 247 -12.73 -14.13 -10.52
N THR A 248 -13.74 -14.99 -10.41
CA THR A 248 -13.74 -16.33 -11.01
C THR A 248 -14.94 -16.43 -11.95
N ARG A 249 -14.73 -17.08 -13.10
CA ARG A 249 -15.76 -17.29 -14.10
C ARG A 249 -16.88 -18.17 -13.51
N GLY A 250 -18.13 -17.72 -13.69
CA GLY A 250 -19.34 -18.48 -13.38
C GLY A 250 -19.86 -19.28 -14.56
N GLU A 251 -20.78 -20.22 -14.32
CA GLU A 251 -21.43 -21.02 -15.37
C GLU A 251 -22.36 -20.19 -16.26
N SER A 252 -22.86 -19.05 -15.77
CA SER A 252 -23.75 -18.10 -16.46
C SER A 252 -23.02 -16.97 -17.20
N ASP A 253 -21.69 -16.86 -17.07
CA ASP A 253 -20.91 -15.80 -17.69
C ASP A 253 -20.81 -16.01 -19.20
N ASN A 254 -21.45 -15.13 -19.98
CA ASN A 254 -21.30 -15.13 -21.44
C ASN A 254 -19.84 -14.86 -21.87
N SER A 255 -19.47 -15.38 -23.04
CA SER A 255 -18.13 -15.36 -23.66
C SER A 255 -17.62 -13.97 -24.11
N SER A 256 -17.82 -12.91 -23.33
CA SER A 256 -17.28 -11.57 -23.62
C SER A 256 -17.48 -10.58 -22.46
N LEU A 257 -17.04 -10.93 -21.25
CA LEU A 257 -16.94 -9.94 -20.17
C LEU A 257 -15.76 -8.99 -20.44
N ASN A 258 -16.04 -7.70 -20.71
CA ASN A 258 -15.08 -6.58 -20.65
C ASN A 258 -13.69 -6.80 -21.31
N GLY A 259 -13.63 -7.50 -22.45
CA GLY A 259 -12.34 -7.74 -23.13
C GLY A 259 -11.40 -8.72 -22.42
N VAL A 260 -11.91 -9.46 -21.44
CA VAL A 260 -11.24 -10.63 -20.85
C VAL A 260 -11.35 -11.81 -21.82
N PRO A 261 -10.26 -12.52 -22.12
CA PRO A 261 -10.29 -13.70 -22.98
C PRO A 261 -11.21 -14.83 -22.48
N ASP A 262 -11.77 -15.60 -23.42
CA ASP A 262 -12.67 -16.71 -23.13
C ASP A 262 -11.97 -17.92 -22.46
N ASP A 263 -10.65 -17.97 -22.49
CA ASP A 263 -9.84 -18.99 -21.84
C ASP A 263 -9.45 -18.66 -20.38
N TRP A 264 -9.79 -17.47 -19.89
CA TRP A 264 -9.47 -17.08 -18.51
C TRP A 264 -10.52 -17.61 -17.53
N GLU A 265 -10.07 -18.41 -16.55
CA GLU A 265 -10.93 -18.90 -15.45
C GLU A 265 -10.95 -17.93 -14.25
N HIS A 266 -9.80 -17.35 -13.90
CA HIS A 266 -9.64 -16.42 -12.78
C HIS A 266 -8.87 -15.17 -13.21
N TRP A 267 -9.29 -13.99 -12.73
CA TRP A 267 -8.61 -12.73 -13.03
C TRP A 267 -8.82 -11.66 -11.96
N VAL A 268 -7.95 -10.64 -11.97
CA VAL A 268 -8.18 -9.38 -11.26
C VAL A 268 -8.55 -8.32 -12.31
N GLU A 269 -9.61 -7.56 -12.07
CA GLU A 269 -10.02 -6.41 -12.89
C GLU A 269 -9.92 -5.13 -12.06
N VAL A 270 -9.19 -4.13 -12.56
CA VAL A 270 -9.11 -2.79 -11.98
C VAL A 270 -9.62 -1.79 -13.00
N VAL A 271 -10.63 -1.02 -12.63
CA VAL A 271 -11.22 0.03 -13.48
C VAL A 271 -11.14 1.35 -12.73
N ASP A 272 -10.47 2.32 -13.31
CA ASP A 272 -10.40 3.69 -12.78
C ASP A 272 -10.99 4.70 -13.77
N GLY A 273 -11.67 5.70 -13.22
CA GLY A 273 -12.12 6.86 -13.97
C GLY A 273 -11.07 7.96 -14.01
N GLY A 274 -9.77 7.64 -14.09
CA GLY A 274 -8.67 8.60 -14.04
C GLY A 274 -8.40 9.35 -15.35
N VAL A 275 -7.20 9.92 -15.48
CA VAL A 275 -6.78 10.67 -16.69
C VAL A 275 -6.58 9.81 -17.94
N GLY A 276 -6.37 8.49 -17.76
CA GLY A 276 -6.04 7.55 -18.83
C GLY A 276 -4.64 7.75 -19.43
N MET A 277 -4.35 7.05 -20.53
CA MET A 277 -3.03 7.08 -21.21
C MET A 277 -3.18 7.21 -22.73
N THR A 278 -2.23 7.92 -23.35
CA THR A 278 -2.09 7.97 -24.82
C THR A 278 -1.26 6.77 -25.31
N PRO A 279 -1.29 6.42 -26.61
CA PRO A 279 -0.38 5.40 -27.16
C PRO A 279 1.10 5.63 -26.84
N GLN A 280 1.52 6.89 -26.82
CA GLN A 280 2.88 7.28 -26.49
C GLN A 280 3.16 7.02 -25.00
N THR A 281 2.25 7.43 -24.10
CA THR A 281 2.37 7.18 -22.66
C THR A 281 2.47 5.68 -22.36
N VAL A 282 1.68 4.85 -23.06
CA VAL A 282 1.76 3.39 -22.94
C VAL A 282 3.15 2.87 -23.35
N THR A 283 3.66 3.34 -24.49
CA THR A 283 4.91 2.83 -25.08
C THR A 283 6.16 3.28 -24.32
N ASP A 284 6.15 4.49 -23.75
CA ASP A 284 7.34 5.10 -23.16
C ASP A 284 7.40 4.98 -21.63
N TYR A 285 6.26 4.80 -20.97
CA TYR A 285 6.18 4.74 -19.50
C TYR A 285 5.51 3.46 -19.01
N PHE A 286 4.31 3.11 -19.50
CA PHE A 286 3.63 1.91 -19.00
C PHE A 286 4.44 0.64 -19.29
N LEU A 287 4.85 0.42 -20.54
CA LEU A 287 5.62 -0.76 -20.95
C LEU A 287 7.13 -0.62 -20.68
N CYS A 288 7.57 0.42 -19.97
CA CYS A 288 8.99 0.68 -19.70
C CYS A 288 9.27 0.59 -18.20
N ALA A 289 9.93 -0.47 -17.75
CA ALA A 289 10.26 -0.67 -16.35
C ALA A 289 11.27 0.38 -15.84
N GLY A 290 10.93 1.02 -14.70
CA GLY A 290 11.73 2.09 -14.09
C GLY A 290 11.48 3.49 -14.68
N ALA A 291 10.67 3.60 -15.74
CA ALA A 291 10.20 4.87 -16.26
C ALA A 291 8.85 5.22 -15.63
N SER A 292 8.76 6.40 -15.00
CA SER A 292 7.49 6.92 -14.47
C SER A 292 7.15 8.21 -15.20
N PHE A 293 6.01 8.24 -15.92
CA PHE A 293 5.50 9.48 -16.56
C PHE A 293 5.42 10.62 -15.55
N ARG A 294 5.14 10.29 -14.30
CA ARG A 294 4.97 11.21 -13.18
C ARG A 294 6.29 11.81 -12.67
N ARG A 295 7.43 11.37 -13.22
CA ARG A 295 8.75 12.00 -13.06
C ARG A 295 9.18 12.81 -14.28
N SER A 296 8.37 12.85 -15.34
CA SER A 296 8.69 13.59 -16.57
C SER A 296 8.58 15.10 -16.37
N LEU A 297 9.37 15.86 -17.13
CA LEU A 297 9.32 17.32 -17.15
C LEU A 297 7.95 17.82 -17.64
N GLU A 298 7.28 17.05 -18.49
CA GLU A 298 5.94 17.34 -19.01
C GLU A 298 4.89 17.29 -17.90
N TRP A 299 4.94 16.26 -17.06
CA TRP A 299 4.06 16.14 -15.89
C TRP A 299 4.34 17.27 -14.88
N GLN A 300 5.61 17.55 -14.58
CA GLN A 300 5.98 18.66 -13.68
C GLN A 300 5.44 20.00 -14.18
N ARG A 301 5.54 20.28 -15.48
CA ARG A 301 4.96 21.50 -16.07
C ARG A 301 3.44 21.54 -15.98
N ALA A 302 2.77 20.39 -16.01
CA ALA A 302 1.31 20.31 -15.98
C ALA A 302 0.71 20.43 -14.58
N PHE A 303 1.43 19.95 -13.55
CA PHE A 303 0.91 19.73 -12.19
C PHE A 303 1.74 20.33 -11.04
N ALA A 304 2.93 20.91 -11.30
CA ALA A 304 3.68 21.62 -10.27
C ALA A 304 3.14 23.05 -10.09
N SER A 305 2.25 23.21 -9.12
CA SER A 305 1.90 24.51 -8.52
C SER A 305 2.59 24.61 -7.16
N GLY A 306 2.79 25.84 -6.64
CA GLY A 306 3.50 26.10 -5.38
C GLY A 306 2.92 25.35 -4.16
N LYS A 307 3.65 25.43 -3.02
CA LYS A 307 3.34 24.72 -1.76
C LYS A 307 1.83 24.71 -1.45
N GLY A 308 1.24 23.50 -1.39
CA GLY A 308 -0.13 23.26 -0.91
C GLY A 308 -1.20 22.93 -1.96
N ASP A 309 -0.94 23.13 -3.26
CA ASP A 309 -1.94 22.90 -4.34
C ASP A 309 -1.52 21.78 -5.33
N GLY A 310 -0.55 20.94 -4.93
CA GLY A 310 -0.02 19.84 -5.71
C GLY A 310 -0.90 18.58 -5.68
N VAL A 311 -0.78 17.73 -6.70
CA VAL A 311 -1.42 16.40 -6.73
C VAL A 311 -0.75 15.50 -5.69
N VAL A 312 -1.53 14.97 -4.73
CA VAL A 312 -1.06 13.99 -3.75
C VAL A 312 -0.66 12.70 -4.47
N ARG A 313 0.58 12.23 -4.24
CA ARG A 313 1.21 11.08 -4.94
C ARG A 313 1.34 9.86 -4.04
N CYS A 314 0.94 8.68 -4.52
CA CYS A 314 1.21 7.42 -3.83
C CYS A 314 2.40 6.65 -4.46
N GLY A 315 2.59 6.75 -5.79
CA GLY A 315 3.64 6.05 -6.53
C GLY A 315 4.95 6.83 -6.72
N GLN A 316 6.07 6.33 -6.18
CA GLN A 316 7.39 6.97 -6.29
C GLN A 316 8.35 6.33 -7.32
N PHE A 317 8.37 5.00 -7.50
CA PHE A 317 9.53 4.28 -8.11
C PHE A 317 9.37 3.79 -9.55
N GLY A 318 8.19 3.93 -10.19
CA GLY A 318 8.01 3.52 -11.60
C GLY A 318 8.12 2.01 -11.87
N ILE A 319 7.91 1.17 -10.84
CA ILE A 319 7.91 -0.31 -10.92
C ILE A 319 6.50 -0.90 -11.03
N GLY A 320 5.46 -0.05 -11.06
CA GLY A 320 4.06 -0.46 -10.98
C GLY A 320 3.60 -1.41 -12.09
N THR A 321 4.15 -1.31 -13.30
CA THR A 321 3.82 -2.26 -14.39
C THR A 321 4.37 -3.65 -14.13
N LEU A 322 5.53 -3.78 -13.48
CA LEU A 322 6.08 -5.10 -13.11
C LEU A 322 5.28 -5.74 -11.97
N ALA A 323 4.61 -4.95 -11.14
CA ALA A 323 3.73 -5.46 -10.09
C ALA A 323 2.49 -6.17 -10.66
N LEU A 324 2.08 -5.88 -11.90
CA LEU A 324 1.04 -6.65 -12.61
C LEU A 324 1.41 -8.13 -12.70
N PHE A 325 2.70 -8.40 -12.95
CA PHE A 325 3.23 -9.75 -13.09
C PHE A 325 3.47 -10.47 -11.76
N LEU A 326 3.21 -9.82 -10.62
CA LEU A 326 3.05 -10.51 -9.32
C LEU A 326 1.69 -11.22 -9.22
N LEU A 327 0.68 -10.74 -9.95
CA LEU A 327 -0.66 -11.32 -9.96
C LEU A 327 -0.77 -12.43 -11.01
N GLY A 328 -0.22 -12.20 -12.21
CA GLY A 328 -0.03 -13.27 -13.19
C GLY A 328 0.59 -12.83 -14.50
N ASP A 329 0.69 -13.75 -15.44
CA ASP A 329 1.61 -13.69 -16.58
C ASP A 329 1.07 -12.96 -17.81
N GLU A 330 -0.22 -12.61 -17.81
CA GLU A 330 -0.90 -12.03 -18.94
C GLU A 330 -1.85 -10.91 -18.52
N VAL A 331 -1.75 -9.78 -19.23
CA VAL A 331 -2.54 -8.58 -18.96
C VAL A 331 -3.28 -8.12 -20.21
N CYS A 332 -4.51 -7.66 -20.01
CA CYS A 332 -5.32 -6.93 -21.00
C CYS A 332 -5.55 -5.53 -20.47
N VAL A 333 -5.18 -4.51 -21.24
CA VAL A 333 -5.31 -3.11 -20.84
C VAL A 333 -6.15 -2.38 -21.87
N THR A 334 -7.13 -1.62 -21.40
CA THR A 334 -7.88 -0.64 -22.20
C THR A 334 -7.77 0.71 -21.53
N THR A 335 -7.36 1.75 -22.27
CA THR A 335 -7.16 3.08 -21.68
C THR A 335 -7.49 4.17 -22.68
N ARG A 336 -8.11 5.27 -22.22
CA ARG A 336 -8.33 6.46 -23.04
C ARG A 336 -7.93 7.69 -22.25
N HIS A 337 -6.98 8.45 -22.80
CA HIS A 337 -6.57 9.71 -22.22
C HIS A 337 -7.66 10.79 -22.39
N TYR A 338 -7.78 11.73 -21.44
CA TYR A 338 -8.77 12.81 -21.52
C TYR A 338 -8.63 13.71 -22.75
N SER A 339 -7.44 13.80 -23.34
CA SER A 339 -7.20 14.57 -24.58
C SER A 339 -7.72 13.84 -25.83
N GLU A 340 -8.10 12.58 -25.72
CA GLU A 340 -8.61 11.77 -26.81
C GLU A 340 -10.14 11.82 -26.81
N GLU A 341 -10.73 12.28 -27.91
CA GLU A 341 -12.16 12.55 -27.97
C GLU A 341 -13.03 11.29 -27.78
N ARG A 342 -12.66 10.18 -28.42
CA ARG A 342 -13.45 8.94 -28.42
C ARG A 342 -12.63 7.66 -28.44
N LEU A 343 -11.50 7.65 -29.13
CA LEU A 343 -10.68 6.45 -29.31
C LEU A 343 -9.70 6.28 -28.14
N GLY A 344 -9.77 5.13 -27.49
CA GLY A 344 -8.75 4.63 -26.57
C GLY A 344 -7.79 3.66 -27.25
N THR A 345 -6.84 3.19 -26.45
CA THR A 345 -5.85 2.19 -26.81
C THR A 345 -6.14 0.89 -26.04
N GLN A 346 -6.15 -0.23 -26.74
CA GLN A 346 -6.30 -1.56 -26.15
C GLN A 346 -5.11 -2.44 -26.55
N PHE A 347 -4.58 -3.22 -25.62
CA PHE A 347 -3.55 -4.21 -25.92
C PHE A 347 -3.59 -5.38 -24.94
N ARG A 348 -3.02 -6.51 -25.38
CA ARG A 348 -2.77 -7.71 -24.59
C ARG A 348 -1.26 -7.93 -24.56
N ALA A 349 -0.71 -8.28 -23.42
CA ALA A 349 0.73 -8.46 -23.27
C ALA A 349 1.07 -9.54 -22.25
N ARG A 350 2.11 -10.32 -22.56
CA ARG A 350 2.84 -11.20 -21.65
C ARG A 350 4.28 -10.71 -21.50
N LEU A 351 4.92 -11.04 -20.38
CA LEU A 351 6.32 -10.66 -20.18
C LEU A 351 7.27 -11.26 -21.23
N SER A 352 6.86 -12.37 -21.86
CA SER A 352 7.60 -13.07 -22.92
C SER A 352 7.38 -12.51 -24.33
N ASP A 353 6.50 -11.52 -24.50
CA ASP A 353 6.16 -11.00 -25.83
C ASP A 353 7.24 -10.02 -26.32
N ASP A 354 7.84 -10.31 -27.47
CA ASP A 354 8.85 -9.44 -28.11
C ASP A 354 8.21 -8.15 -28.68
N GLU A 355 7.00 -8.27 -29.21
CA GLU A 355 6.27 -7.19 -29.90
C GLU A 355 4.80 -7.22 -29.45
N ILE A 356 4.30 -6.06 -29.02
CA ILE A 356 2.94 -5.83 -28.51
C ILE A 356 2.22 -4.91 -29.49
N GLU A 357 1.08 -5.38 -29.99
CA GLU A 357 0.21 -4.58 -30.85
C GLU A 357 -0.75 -3.72 -30.02
N LEU A 358 -0.76 -2.42 -30.32
CA LEU A 358 -1.71 -1.47 -29.74
C LEU A 358 -2.87 -1.24 -30.71
N LYS A 359 -4.07 -1.68 -30.33
CA LYS A 359 -5.31 -1.47 -31.07
C LYS A 359 -5.98 -0.16 -30.66
N ARG A 360 -6.67 0.48 -31.59
CA ARG A 360 -7.46 1.70 -31.38
C ARG A 360 -8.93 1.36 -31.47
N GLN A 361 -9.69 1.68 -30.43
CA GLN A 361 -11.13 1.40 -30.36
C GLN A 361 -11.86 2.45 -29.52
N VAL A 362 -13.18 2.50 -29.62
CA VAL A 362 -13.99 3.36 -28.75
C VAL A 362 -13.86 2.85 -27.32
N SER A 363 -13.57 3.74 -26.37
CA SER A 363 -13.35 3.34 -24.98
C SER A 363 -13.82 4.43 -24.02
N PRO A 364 -14.27 4.07 -22.80
CA PRO A 364 -14.54 5.06 -21.75
C PRO A 364 -13.26 5.80 -21.35
N LEU A 365 -13.42 6.97 -20.73
CA LEU A 365 -12.33 7.74 -20.13
C LEU A 365 -11.75 6.99 -18.93
N GLY A 366 -10.43 6.98 -18.79
CA GLY A 366 -9.72 6.30 -17.71
C GLY A 366 -8.99 5.05 -18.18
N THR A 367 -8.76 4.10 -17.26
CA THR A 367 -8.05 2.84 -17.55
C THR A 367 -8.79 1.65 -16.95
N SER A 368 -8.80 0.55 -17.70
CA SER A 368 -9.22 -0.78 -17.26
C SER A 368 -8.07 -1.75 -17.49
N ILE A 369 -7.70 -2.49 -16.44
CA ILE A 369 -6.64 -3.49 -16.45
C ILE A 369 -7.24 -4.81 -15.97
N CYS A 370 -7.16 -5.84 -16.80
CA CYS A 370 -7.51 -7.20 -16.44
C CYS A 370 -6.22 -8.04 -16.43
N ILE A 371 -6.03 -8.84 -15.39
CA ILE A 371 -4.81 -9.65 -15.20
C ILE A 371 -5.23 -11.08 -14.92
N ARG A 372 -4.74 -12.03 -15.72
CA ARG A 372 -4.98 -13.45 -15.50
C ARG A 372 -4.26 -13.88 -14.23
N ILE A 373 -4.95 -14.60 -13.34
CA ILE A 373 -4.33 -15.11 -12.10
C ILE A 373 -4.51 -16.63 -12.01
N THR A 374 -3.69 -17.29 -11.20
CA THR A 374 -3.88 -18.72 -10.92
C THR A 374 -5.01 -18.94 -9.91
N LYS A 375 -5.48 -20.18 -9.81
CA LYS A 375 -6.49 -20.57 -8.80
C LYS A 375 -5.99 -20.33 -7.38
N GLU A 376 -4.72 -20.63 -7.10
CA GLU A 376 -4.11 -20.43 -5.78
C GLU A 376 -4.07 -18.93 -5.41
N ALA A 377 -3.75 -18.06 -6.37
CA ALA A 377 -3.78 -16.62 -6.18
C ALA A 377 -5.21 -16.12 -5.94
N PHE A 378 -6.19 -16.62 -6.70
CA PHE A 378 -7.61 -16.32 -6.47
C PHE A 378 -8.05 -16.74 -5.07
N GLU A 379 -7.79 -17.99 -4.65
CA GLU A 379 -8.16 -18.49 -3.33
C GLU A 379 -7.50 -17.69 -2.19
N SER A 380 -6.24 -17.28 -2.36
CA SER A 380 -5.54 -16.43 -1.41
C SER A 380 -6.20 -15.04 -1.28
N LEU A 381 -6.55 -14.41 -2.39
CA LEU A 381 -7.18 -13.08 -2.42
C LEU A 381 -8.66 -13.11 -1.99
N ALA A 382 -9.34 -14.21 -2.31
CA ALA A 382 -10.74 -14.45 -2.01
C ALA A 382 -10.99 -15.07 -0.62
N GLY A 383 -9.92 -15.37 0.13
CA GLY A 383 -9.98 -15.86 1.51
C GLY A 383 -10.70 -14.89 2.43
N LYS A 384 -11.19 -15.37 3.59
CA LYS A 384 -12.04 -14.58 4.51
C LYS A 384 -11.44 -13.20 4.84
N TYR A 385 -12.28 -12.18 4.83
CA TYR A 385 -11.91 -10.86 5.32
C TYR A 385 -11.54 -10.95 6.80
N ASP A 386 -10.40 -10.36 7.14
CA ASP A 386 -9.89 -10.26 8.50
C ASP A 386 -9.53 -8.78 8.76
N PRO A 387 -10.35 -8.02 9.51
CA PRO A 387 -10.04 -6.63 9.85
C PRO A 387 -8.78 -6.51 10.72
N MET A 388 -8.35 -7.60 11.35
CA MET A 388 -7.08 -7.70 12.07
C MET A 388 -5.92 -8.00 11.12
N ARG A 389 -6.12 -8.20 9.83
CA ARG A 389 -5.04 -8.37 8.85
C ARG A 389 -5.36 -7.60 7.57
N PRO A 390 -5.54 -6.26 7.64
CA PRO A 390 -5.96 -5.42 6.52
C PRO A 390 -5.05 -5.59 5.29
N GLN A 391 -3.74 -5.80 5.51
CA GLN A 391 -2.79 -6.08 4.43
C GLN A 391 -3.15 -7.36 3.64
N ARG A 392 -3.51 -8.46 4.32
CA ARG A 392 -3.93 -9.71 3.66
C ARG A 392 -5.32 -9.59 3.04
N SER A 393 -6.18 -8.78 3.66
CA SER A 393 -7.52 -8.47 3.18
C SER A 393 -7.57 -7.32 2.19
N TRP A 394 -6.41 -6.89 1.67
CA TRP A 394 -6.25 -5.85 0.66
C TRP A 394 -7.00 -4.53 0.95
N ASP A 395 -7.20 -4.25 2.24
CA ASP A 395 -7.76 -3.01 2.79
C ASP A 395 -6.63 -2.01 3.03
N TRP A 396 -6.16 -1.43 1.93
CA TRP A 396 -4.97 -0.58 1.91
C TRP A 396 -5.28 0.91 1.94
N PHE A 397 -6.50 1.36 1.64
CA PHE A 397 -6.81 2.78 1.48
C PHE A 397 -7.70 3.30 2.59
N CYS A 398 -7.48 4.52 3.08
CA CYS A 398 -8.22 5.06 4.22
C CYS A 398 -8.96 6.37 3.97
N LEU A 399 -8.87 7.00 2.80
CA LEU A 399 -9.57 8.26 2.54
C LEU A 399 -10.97 8.01 1.97
N ASP A 400 -11.85 8.99 2.11
CA ASP A 400 -13.19 9.02 1.51
C ASP A 400 -13.21 9.43 0.03
N SER A 401 -12.09 9.97 -0.46
CA SER A 401 -11.89 10.40 -1.84
C SER A 401 -10.44 10.16 -2.26
N PRO A 402 -10.19 9.44 -3.38
CA PRO A 402 -11.17 8.82 -4.28
C PRO A 402 -12.03 7.72 -3.64
N ARG A 403 -13.27 7.53 -4.15
CA ARG A 403 -14.16 6.46 -3.69
C ARG A 403 -13.77 5.14 -4.36
N ILE A 404 -13.44 4.13 -3.57
CA ILE A 404 -12.96 2.83 -4.05
C ILE A 404 -13.94 1.73 -3.65
N LEU A 405 -14.24 0.83 -4.57
CA LEU A 405 -15.04 -0.36 -4.32
C LEU A 405 -14.23 -1.61 -4.63
N CYS A 406 -13.99 -2.42 -3.59
CA CYS A 406 -13.29 -3.69 -3.68
C CYS A 406 -14.30 -4.85 -3.59
N ARG A 407 -14.25 -5.83 -4.51
CA ARG A 407 -15.18 -6.96 -4.51
C ARG A 407 -14.53 -8.28 -4.91
N ILE A 408 -15.11 -9.37 -4.44
CA ILE A 408 -14.86 -10.70 -4.97
C ILE A 408 -16.10 -11.13 -5.72
N ARG A 409 -15.90 -11.56 -6.96
CA ARG A 409 -16.97 -12.02 -7.83
C ARG A 409 -16.83 -13.52 -8.09
N ARG A 410 -17.85 -14.29 -7.72
CA ARG A 410 -17.95 -15.74 -7.96
C ARG A 410 -19.17 -15.99 -8.85
N GLY A 411 -19.01 -15.79 -10.16
CA GLY A 411 -20.16 -15.69 -11.08
C GLY A 411 -21.07 -14.53 -10.68
N ASP A 412 -22.33 -14.81 -10.40
CA ASP A 412 -23.33 -13.82 -9.98
C ASP A 412 -23.22 -13.41 -8.49
N ASP A 413 -22.46 -14.16 -7.68
CA ASP A 413 -22.24 -13.81 -6.27
C ASP A 413 -21.16 -12.73 -6.12
N ILE A 414 -21.50 -11.66 -5.41
CA ILE A 414 -20.63 -10.49 -5.21
C ILE A 414 -20.45 -10.24 -3.72
N GLU A 415 -19.24 -10.45 -3.24
CA GLU A 415 -18.81 -10.17 -1.88
C GLU A 415 -18.06 -8.83 -1.85
N ILE A 416 -18.61 -7.82 -1.19
CA ILE A 416 -17.96 -6.50 -1.04
C ILE A 416 -16.92 -6.57 0.09
N ARG A 417 -15.71 -6.09 -0.19
CA ARG A 417 -14.67 -5.89 0.82
C ARG A 417 -14.79 -4.48 1.41
N PRO A 418 -15.03 -4.34 2.73
CA PRO A 418 -15.18 -3.03 3.35
C PRO A 418 -13.83 -2.33 3.51
N GLN A 419 -13.87 -1.00 3.53
CA GLN A 419 -12.75 -0.17 3.94
C GLN A 419 -12.81 0.02 5.46
N SER A 420 -11.89 -0.55 6.24
CA SER A 420 -12.00 -0.56 7.72
C SER A 420 -11.80 0.80 8.36
N VAL A 421 -11.08 1.70 7.68
CA VAL A 421 -10.80 3.06 8.14
C VAL A 421 -11.19 4.03 7.04
N LEU A 422 -12.02 5.00 7.37
CA LEU A 422 -12.46 6.04 6.45
C LEU A 422 -12.20 7.40 7.08
N VAL A 423 -11.41 8.24 6.40
CA VAL A 423 -11.00 9.56 6.86
C VAL A 423 -11.42 10.58 5.81
N SER A 424 -12.25 11.53 6.23
CA SER A 424 -12.57 12.70 5.41
C SER A 424 -11.63 13.84 5.76
N LEU A 425 -10.80 14.25 4.81
CA LEU A 425 -9.87 15.37 5.03
C LEU A 425 -10.59 16.72 5.16
N ASN A 426 -11.84 16.82 4.71
CA ASN A 426 -12.65 18.05 4.78
C ASN A 426 -13.46 18.16 6.08
N ASP A 427 -13.61 17.06 6.81
CA ASP A 427 -14.48 16.97 7.99
C ASP A 427 -13.75 16.33 9.18
N ILE A 428 -12.51 16.80 9.43
CA ILE A 428 -11.70 16.25 10.52
C ILE A 428 -12.25 16.65 11.89
N ASP A 429 -12.78 17.86 12.02
CA ASP A 429 -13.23 18.42 13.30
C ASP A 429 -14.43 17.67 13.89
N HIS A 430 -15.20 16.95 13.06
CA HIS A 430 -16.31 16.09 13.49
C HIS A 430 -15.96 14.60 13.51
N SER A 431 -14.68 14.27 13.36
CA SER A 431 -14.17 12.90 13.40
C SER A 431 -13.37 12.60 14.67
N GLU A 432 -13.01 11.33 14.88
CA GLU A 432 -12.07 10.91 15.92
C GLU A 432 -10.60 11.29 15.65
N TRP A 433 -10.31 11.78 14.44
CA TRP A 433 -8.99 12.15 13.97
C TRP A 433 -8.64 13.59 14.32
N ARG A 434 -7.34 13.84 14.52
CA ARG A 434 -6.81 15.10 15.05
C ARG A 434 -5.70 15.59 14.16
N THR A 435 -5.78 16.84 13.71
CA THR A 435 -4.69 17.46 12.93
C THR A 435 -3.61 17.98 13.88
N VAL A 436 -2.35 17.73 13.55
CA VAL A 436 -1.18 18.29 14.26
C VAL A 436 -0.35 19.14 13.28
N GLU A 437 0.18 20.25 13.80
CA GLU A 437 1.10 21.10 13.06
C GLU A 437 2.49 20.45 13.00
N CYS A 438 3.03 20.30 11.79
CA CYS A 438 4.33 19.70 11.56
C CYS A 438 4.94 20.27 10.28
N ASP A 439 6.05 21.00 10.38
CA ASP A 439 6.68 21.67 9.23
C ASP A 439 7.23 20.70 8.18
N ALA A 440 7.44 19.44 8.56
CA ALA A 440 8.01 18.43 7.67
C ALA A 440 7.01 17.92 6.61
N PHE A 441 5.70 18.10 6.81
CA PHE A 441 4.66 17.50 5.97
C PHE A 441 3.51 18.48 5.70
N ASP A 442 2.75 18.24 4.62
CA ASP A 442 1.62 19.11 4.26
C ASP A 442 0.48 19.00 5.28
N ARG A 443 0.24 17.79 5.80
CA ARG A 443 -0.70 17.56 6.90
C ARG A 443 -0.36 16.28 7.65
N VAL A 444 -0.38 16.33 8.97
CA VAL A 444 -0.31 15.14 9.81
C VAL A 444 -1.57 15.05 10.63
N ILE A 445 -2.20 13.87 10.61
CA ILE A 445 -3.45 13.62 11.30
C ILE A 445 -3.30 12.31 12.08
N TRP A 446 -3.83 12.23 13.28
CA TRP A 446 -3.69 11.06 14.12
C TRP A 446 -4.92 10.80 14.98
N ARG A 447 -5.07 9.57 15.46
CA ARG A 447 -6.04 9.19 16.49
C ARG A 447 -5.45 8.14 17.43
N PRO A 448 -5.98 7.94 18.64
CA PRO A 448 -5.67 6.75 19.44
C PRO A 448 -5.98 5.50 18.63
N ALA A 449 -5.07 4.51 18.62
CA ALA A 449 -5.38 3.25 17.99
C ALA A 449 -6.52 2.55 18.76
N ASN A 450 -7.44 1.94 18.01
CA ASN A 450 -8.54 1.17 18.59
C ASN A 450 -8.03 -0.06 19.35
N GLU A 451 -6.89 -0.62 18.92
CA GLU A 451 -6.25 -1.78 19.52
C GLU A 451 -4.97 -1.37 20.27
N SER A 452 -4.88 -1.72 21.55
CA SER A 452 -3.71 -1.45 22.40
C SER A 452 -2.39 -2.06 21.90
N TRP A 453 -2.46 -3.14 21.12
CA TRP A 453 -1.31 -3.90 20.63
C TRP A 453 -1.00 -3.66 19.15
N ARG A 454 -1.74 -2.78 18.47
CA ARG A 454 -1.57 -2.56 17.03
C ARG A 454 -1.86 -1.13 16.65
N HIS A 455 -0.99 -0.56 15.83
CA HIS A 455 -1.20 0.76 15.26
C HIS A 455 -0.87 0.79 13.77
N ARG A 456 -1.44 1.76 13.08
CA ARG A 456 -1.41 1.86 11.62
C ARG A 456 -0.78 3.19 11.21
N LEU A 457 0.10 3.11 10.22
CA LEU A 457 0.63 4.28 9.53
C LEU A 457 0.10 4.30 8.11
N TYR A 458 -0.55 5.40 7.77
CA TYR A 458 -1.00 5.71 6.42
C TYR A 458 -0.17 6.87 5.85
N ALA A 459 0.23 6.75 4.60
CA ALA A 459 0.86 7.83 3.84
C ALA A 459 0.02 8.09 2.59
N ASN A 460 -0.45 9.32 2.41
CA ASN A 460 -1.30 9.72 1.28
C ASN A 460 -2.55 8.84 1.12
N GLY A 461 -3.10 8.38 2.25
CA GLY A 461 -4.26 7.49 2.29
C GLY A 461 -3.94 6.00 2.17
N ILE A 462 -2.69 5.62 1.86
CA ILE A 462 -2.29 4.22 1.72
C ILE A 462 -1.68 3.70 3.02
N LEU A 463 -2.13 2.53 3.48
CA LEU A 463 -1.57 1.80 4.61
C LEU A 463 -0.14 1.36 4.27
N VAL A 464 0.82 2.01 4.93
CA VAL A 464 2.25 1.69 4.84
C VAL A 464 2.58 0.59 5.82
N ALA A 465 2.34 0.84 7.10
CA ALA A 465 2.71 -0.07 8.16
C ALA A 465 1.53 -0.39 9.06
N SER A 466 1.51 -1.62 9.55
CA SER A 466 0.56 -2.07 10.54
C SER A 466 1.34 -2.87 11.58
N TRP A 467 2.04 -2.14 12.44
CA TRP A 467 2.98 -2.74 13.37
C TRP A 467 2.22 -3.37 14.54
N HIS A 468 2.51 -4.64 14.79
CA HIS A 468 2.24 -5.23 16.08
C HIS A 468 3.19 -4.59 17.09
N ARG A 469 2.69 -4.23 18.27
CA ARG A 469 3.50 -3.65 19.34
C ARG A 469 4.64 -4.63 19.64
N ASN A 470 5.85 -4.20 19.33
CA ASN A 470 7.09 -4.88 19.63
C ASN A 470 7.98 -3.78 20.23
N PHE A 471 8.56 -4.00 21.41
CA PHE A 471 9.13 -2.92 22.23
C PHE A 471 10.14 -2.04 21.47
N ASP A 472 10.83 -2.61 20.48
CA ASP A 472 11.85 -1.94 19.65
C ASP A 472 11.26 -1.05 18.52
N ARG A 473 9.96 -1.15 18.21
CA ARG A 473 9.31 -0.46 17.08
C ARG A 473 8.16 0.47 17.47
N ASN A 474 7.99 0.74 18.77
CA ASN A 474 6.97 1.67 19.23
C ASN A 474 7.34 3.10 18.84
N LEU A 475 6.42 3.77 18.14
CA LEU A 475 6.51 5.18 17.81
C LEU A 475 6.67 6.05 19.07
N PHE A 476 6.04 5.66 20.18
CA PHE A 476 6.18 6.32 21.49
C PHE A 476 6.98 5.49 22.51
N SER A 477 8.07 4.85 22.08
CA SER A 477 8.98 4.12 22.98
C SER A 477 9.59 4.99 24.10
N ASP A 478 9.58 6.31 23.96
CA ASP A 478 10.07 7.26 24.97
C ASP A 478 9.01 7.63 26.02
N VAL A 479 7.72 7.36 25.75
CA VAL A 479 6.61 7.55 26.69
C VAL A 479 5.76 6.30 26.71
N THR A 480 6.15 5.35 27.56
CA THR A 480 5.54 4.03 27.66
C THR A 480 4.08 4.03 28.10
N GLU A 481 3.66 5.13 28.73
CA GLU A 481 2.31 5.39 29.21
C GLU A 481 1.31 5.71 28.09
N LEU A 482 1.76 5.99 26.87
CA LEU A 482 0.88 6.28 25.75
C LEU A 482 0.59 5.04 24.91
N LYS A 483 -0.67 4.90 24.49
CA LYS A 483 -1.05 4.02 23.39
C LYS A 483 -0.30 4.42 22.13
N GLN A 484 -0.05 3.44 21.27
CA GLN A 484 0.43 3.75 19.93
C GLN A 484 -0.70 4.40 19.12
N PRO A 485 -0.45 5.48 18.35
CA PRO A 485 -1.48 6.15 17.57
C PRO A 485 -1.58 5.56 16.17
N ASP A 486 -2.80 5.57 15.61
CA ASP A 486 -2.94 5.52 14.16
C ASP A 486 -2.56 6.90 13.59
N VAL A 487 -1.70 6.94 12.59
CA VAL A 487 -1.20 8.18 11.98
C VAL A 487 -1.45 8.16 10.48
N LEU A 488 -1.96 9.26 9.95
CA LEU A 488 -2.09 9.56 8.53
C LEU A 488 -1.24 10.78 8.19
N VAL A 489 -0.26 10.60 7.32
CA VAL A 489 0.60 11.66 6.79
C VAL A 489 0.18 11.97 5.36
N ILE A 490 -0.14 13.23 5.10
CA ILE A 490 -0.27 13.77 3.74
C ILE A 490 1.05 14.43 3.38
N ASP A 491 1.73 13.86 2.39
CA ASP A 491 3.08 14.20 1.97
C ASP A 491 3.16 14.23 0.44
N GLN A 492 2.88 15.40 -0.13
CA GLN A 492 2.99 15.65 -1.56
C GLN A 492 4.45 15.72 -2.02
N SER A 493 5.34 16.13 -1.11
CA SER A 493 6.77 16.34 -1.39
C SER A 493 7.61 15.06 -1.32
N SER A 494 7.03 13.95 -0.82
CA SER A 494 7.75 12.68 -0.61
C SER A 494 8.89 12.81 0.41
N ASN A 495 8.68 13.59 1.46
CA ASN A 495 9.60 13.75 2.59
C ASN A 495 9.59 12.53 3.54
N LEU A 496 8.53 11.71 3.54
CA LEU A 496 8.45 10.52 4.36
C LEU A 496 9.27 9.40 3.71
N GLU A 497 10.42 9.10 4.32
CA GLU A 497 11.36 8.09 3.82
C GLU A 497 10.79 6.68 4.01
N LEU A 498 10.16 6.13 2.97
CA LEU A 498 9.67 4.76 2.95
C LEU A 498 10.74 3.79 2.43
N ASN A 499 10.71 2.56 2.92
CA ASN A 499 11.52 1.49 2.34
C ASN A 499 11.07 1.14 0.91
N LEU A 500 11.91 0.40 0.16
CA LEU A 500 11.66 0.07 -1.25
C LEU A 500 10.29 -0.62 -1.47
N THR A 501 9.89 -1.48 -0.54
CA THR A 501 8.61 -2.21 -0.56
C THR A 501 7.42 -1.41 -0.03
N ARG A 502 7.64 -0.17 0.44
CA ARG A 502 6.64 0.74 1.03
C ARG A 502 5.78 0.09 2.10
N ASN A 503 6.40 -0.74 2.94
CA ASN A 503 5.73 -1.41 4.05
C ASN A 503 6.31 -1.02 5.43
N ASP A 504 7.27 -0.10 5.44
CA ASP A 504 7.91 0.42 6.65
C ASP A 504 8.54 1.80 6.38
N VAL A 505 8.79 2.55 7.44
CA VAL A 505 9.53 3.82 7.39
C VAL A 505 11.02 3.56 7.65
N ILE A 506 11.89 4.32 7.00
CA ILE A 506 13.33 4.32 7.26
C ILE A 506 13.63 5.38 8.32
N GLY A 507 14.29 4.97 9.41
CA GLY A 507 14.70 5.89 10.47
C GLY A 507 13.54 6.40 11.34
N VAL A 508 13.74 7.55 11.97
CA VAL A 508 12.74 8.18 12.85
C VAL A 508 11.84 9.10 12.01
N PRO A 509 10.51 8.89 11.99
CA PRO A 509 9.62 9.74 11.21
C PRO A 509 9.61 11.18 11.73
N GLY A 510 9.68 12.16 10.83
CA GLY A 510 9.72 13.59 11.19
C GLY A 510 8.47 14.12 11.92
N TYR A 511 7.38 13.35 11.95
CA TYR A 511 6.15 13.71 12.66
C TYR A 511 6.12 13.22 14.11
N LYS A 512 7.04 12.32 14.52
CA LYS A 512 6.99 11.60 15.80
C LYS A 512 6.81 12.55 16.98
N GLU A 513 7.69 13.54 17.11
CA GLU A 513 7.68 14.48 18.24
C GLU A 513 6.42 15.33 18.29
N ALA A 514 5.92 15.77 17.13
CA ALA A 514 4.70 16.57 17.04
C ALA A 514 3.47 15.78 17.51
N VAL A 515 3.30 14.55 17.01
CA VAL A 515 2.18 13.67 17.41
C VAL A 515 2.30 13.28 18.88
N GLU A 516 3.51 12.96 19.36
CA GLU A 516 3.77 12.62 20.76
C GLU A 516 3.37 13.77 21.68
N ARG A 517 3.80 14.99 21.36
CA ARG A 517 3.47 16.19 22.13
C ARG A 517 1.97 16.47 22.11
N ASP A 518 1.33 16.39 20.95
CA ASP A 518 -0.13 16.62 20.82
C ASP A 518 -0.94 15.57 21.60
N ALA A 519 -0.48 14.32 21.64
CA ALA A 519 -1.10 13.26 22.44
C ALA A 519 -1.00 13.52 23.95
N LEU A 520 0.12 14.06 24.43
CA LEU A 520 0.29 14.46 25.83
C LEU A 520 -0.61 15.64 26.20
N LEU A 521 -0.67 16.67 25.34
CA LEU A 521 -1.58 17.81 25.53
C LEU A 521 -3.04 17.37 25.61
N ASP A 522 -3.43 16.45 24.72
CA ASP A 522 -4.77 15.92 24.67
C ASP A 522 -5.12 15.10 25.93
N HIS A 523 -4.14 14.37 26.49
CA HIS A 523 -4.31 13.72 27.78
C HIS A 523 -4.50 14.73 28.94
N CYS A 524 -3.71 15.82 28.98
CA CYS A 524 -3.90 16.89 29.97
C CYS A 524 -5.30 17.52 29.86
N ALA A 525 -5.78 17.76 28.64
CA ALA A 525 -7.12 18.28 28.40
C ALA A 525 -8.22 17.33 28.88
N TRP A 526 -8.05 16.03 28.64
CA TRP A 526 -8.96 15.01 29.16
C TRP A 526 -8.99 15.02 30.69
N LEU A 527 -7.85 15.10 31.37
CA LEU A 527 -7.79 15.17 32.84
C LEU A 527 -8.48 16.42 33.41
N LEU A 528 -8.31 17.58 32.76
CA LEU A 528 -9.02 18.81 33.11
C LEU A 528 -10.53 18.66 32.96
N ALA A 529 -11.00 18.05 31.87
CA ALA A 529 -12.41 17.78 31.65
C ALA A 529 -12.98 16.81 32.70
N GLN A 530 -12.25 15.74 33.07
CA GLN A 530 -12.64 14.81 34.12
C GLN A 530 -12.72 15.48 35.51
N ALA A 531 -11.78 16.37 35.83
CA ALA A 531 -11.86 17.18 37.06
C ALA A 531 -13.07 18.13 37.05
N GLY A 532 -13.53 18.51 35.85
CA GLY A 532 -14.77 19.25 35.56
C GLY A 532 -16.07 18.52 35.87
N MET A 533 -16.07 17.19 35.75
CA MET A 533 -17.29 16.39 35.82
C MET A 533 -17.68 16.06 37.28
N PRO A 534 -18.99 15.90 37.56
CA PRO A 534 -19.48 15.32 38.81
C PRO A 534 -18.85 13.95 39.06
N ALA A 535 -18.61 13.59 40.31
CA ALA A 535 -17.91 12.35 40.67
C ALA A 535 -18.54 11.06 40.09
N ASN A 536 -19.86 11.04 39.86
CA ASN A 536 -20.57 9.91 39.29
C ASN A 536 -20.39 9.76 37.76
N ASP A 537 -20.03 10.85 37.07
CA ASP A 537 -19.92 10.91 35.61
C ASP A 537 -18.46 10.82 35.14
N ARG A 538 -17.51 10.71 36.08
CA ARG A 538 -16.09 10.55 35.79
C ARG A 538 -15.80 9.16 35.29
N GLU A 539 -15.01 9.06 34.23
CA GLU A 539 -14.50 7.81 33.70
C GLU A 539 -13.14 7.51 34.33
N PRO A 540 -12.99 6.47 35.18
CA PRO A 540 -11.74 6.21 35.91
C PRO A 540 -10.62 5.60 35.04
N PHE A 541 -10.95 5.16 33.82
CA PHE A 541 -10.09 4.25 33.05
C PHE A 541 -9.86 4.64 31.59
N GLN A 542 -10.74 5.45 30.98
CA GLN A 542 -10.78 5.59 29.53
C GLN A 542 -10.22 6.93 29.03
N ALA A 543 -8.97 7.24 29.43
CA ALA A 543 -8.22 8.25 28.71
C ALA A 543 -7.87 7.68 27.32
N PRO A 544 -8.27 8.32 26.20
CA PRO A 544 -8.15 7.70 24.88
C PRO A 544 -6.72 7.28 24.54
N MET A 545 -5.75 8.13 24.86
CA MET A 545 -4.32 7.90 24.60
C MET A 545 -3.53 7.30 25.75
N TRP A 546 -4.06 7.26 26.97
CA TRP A 546 -3.28 6.78 28.12
C TRP A 546 -3.50 5.30 28.33
N GLU A 547 -2.40 4.57 28.46
CA GLU A 547 -2.40 3.14 28.69
C GLU A 547 -1.12 2.73 29.42
N LYS A 548 -1.26 2.44 30.71
CA LYS A 548 -0.19 1.83 31.49
C LYS A 548 -0.41 0.32 31.53
N GLN A 549 0.40 -0.42 30.78
CA GLN A 549 0.34 -1.88 30.69
C GLN A 549 1.62 -2.53 31.25
N SER A 550 1.46 -3.54 32.12
CA SER A 550 2.53 -4.51 32.41
C SER A 550 2.23 -5.81 31.66
N TYR A 551 3.20 -6.30 30.91
CA TYR A 551 3.11 -7.55 30.14
C TYR A 551 3.70 -8.70 30.94
N MET A 552 2.95 -9.80 31.01
CA MET A 552 3.31 -10.97 31.81
C MET A 552 4.04 -12.00 30.93
N SER A 553 5.22 -12.46 31.34
CA SER A 553 5.94 -13.55 30.66
C SER A 553 5.92 -14.83 31.50
N PRO A 554 5.61 -16.03 30.96
CA PRO A 554 4.84 -16.37 29.75
C PRO A 554 3.40 -16.80 30.07
N GLY A 555 2.41 -16.19 29.39
CA GLY A 555 0.98 -16.51 29.52
C GLY A 555 0.00 -15.38 29.13
N ASP A 556 0.39 -14.47 28.23
CA ASP A 556 -0.41 -13.49 27.47
C ASP A 556 -1.48 -12.63 28.16
N GLY A 557 -1.46 -12.46 29.48
CA GLY A 557 -2.28 -11.44 30.14
C GLY A 557 -1.64 -10.05 30.18
N VAL A 558 -2.48 -9.03 30.37
CA VAL A 558 -2.11 -7.61 30.49
C VAL A 558 -2.76 -7.00 31.73
N VAL A 559 -1.96 -6.31 32.55
CA VAL A 559 -2.48 -5.49 33.65
C VAL A 559 -2.69 -4.07 33.14
N LYS A 560 -3.92 -3.54 33.20
CA LYS A 560 -4.22 -2.15 32.81
C LYS A 560 -4.38 -1.26 34.05
N GLY A 561 -3.55 -0.22 34.14
CA GLY A 561 -3.62 0.78 35.22
C GLY A 561 -4.57 1.94 34.91
N PRO A 562 -5.11 2.61 35.95
CA PRO A 562 -5.83 3.86 35.78
C PRO A 562 -4.85 4.96 35.34
N CYS A 563 -5.38 6.00 34.74
CA CYS A 563 -4.59 7.16 34.29
C CYS A 563 -4.37 8.21 35.39
N TYR A 564 -5.18 8.18 36.46
CA TYR A 564 -5.09 9.10 37.60
C TYR A 564 -5.47 8.44 38.93
N ILE A 565 -5.15 9.13 40.03
CA ILE A 565 -5.53 8.85 41.41
C ILE A 565 -6.59 9.88 41.82
N VAL A 566 -7.63 9.43 42.50
CA VAL A 566 -8.65 10.29 43.12
C VAL A 566 -8.23 10.58 44.56
N THR A 567 -8.18 11.85 44.92
CA THR A 567 -7.94 12.32 46.30
C THR A 567 -9.15 13.11 46.79
N GLU A 568 -9.20 13.42 48.09
CA GLU A 568 -10.21 14.34 48.63
C GLU A 568 -10.22 15.71 47.95
N LYS A 569 -9.05 16.18 47.51
CA LYS A 569 -8.84 17.53 46.98
C LYS A 569 -8.99 17.60 45.46
N GLY A 570 -8.89 16.47 44.75
CA GLY A 570 -8.83 16.48 43.29
C GLY A 570 -8.19 15.25 42.66
N LEU A 571 -7.85 15.36 41.37
CA LEU A 571 -7.19 14.31 40.59
C LEU A 571 -5.67 14.51 40.54
N VAL A 572 -4.92 13.40 40.59
CA VAL A 572 -3.46 13.38 40.43
C VAL A 572 -3.09 12.38 39.34
N PRO A 573 -2.35 12.74 38.27
CA PRO A 573 -1.91 11.78 37.26
C PRO A 573 -1.11 10.61 37.86
N LEU A 574 -1.31 9.39 37.35
CA LEU A 574 -0.61 8.21 37.86
C LEU A 574 0.81 8.08 37.28
N THR A 575 1.70 8.96 37.71
CA THR A 575 3.14 8.97 37.36
C THR A 575 3.98 9.21 38.61
N ALA A 576 5.24 8.78 38.60
CA ALA A 576 6.09 8.87 39.78
C ALA A 576 6.29 10.32 40.26
N TRP A 577 6.50 11.21 39.30
CA TRP A 577 6.69 12.63 39.54
C TRP A 577 5.47 13.27 40.23
N HIS A 578 4.26 13.02 39.71
CA HIS A 578 3.03 13.65 40.22
C HIS A 578 2.64 13.10 41.59
N VAL A 579 2.76 11.79 41.80
CA VAL A 579 2.44 11.13 43.07
C VAL A 579 3.33 11.65 44.21
N HIS A 580 4.64 11.77 43.96
CA HIS A 580 5.57 12.30 44.94
C HIS A 580 5.29 13.78 45.28
N ARG A 581 5.03 14.62 44.26
CA ARG A 581 4.72 16.05 44.46
C ARG A 581 3.38 16.29 45.15
N ALA A 582 2.39 15.44 44.91
CA ALA A 582 1.12 15.46 45.62
C ALA A 582 1.22 15.02 47.09
N GLY A 583 2.39 14.50 47.53
CA GLY A 583 2.63 14.06 48.90
C GLY A 583 1.84 12.80 49.29
N ILE A 584 1.44 11.99 48.31
CA ILE A 584 0.67 10.76 48.54
C ILE A 584 1.60 9.72 49.14
N ARG A 585 1.32 9.33 50.40
CA ARG A 585 2.11 8.33 51.14
C ARG A 585 1.42 6.97 51.26
N ILE A 586 0.10 6.94 51.05
CA ILE A 586 -0.74 5.74 51.13
C ILE A 586 -1.58 5.66 49.87
N LEU A 587 -1.48 4.54 49.14
CA LEU A 587 -2.36 4.22 48.01
C LEU A 587 -3.20 2.99 48.35
N THR A 588 -4.52 3.12 48.20
CA THR A 588 -5.47 2.02 48.32
C THR A 588 -5.94 1.58 46.95
N THR A 589 -5.87 0.28 46.64
CA THR A 589 -6.27 -0.25 45.33
C THR A 589 -7.23 -1.42 45.40
N TYR A 590 -8.15 -1.46 44.44
CA TYR A 590 -9.19 -2.49 44.29
C TYR A 590 -8.99 -3.29 42.99
N PHE A 591 -9.24 -4.59 43.06
CA PHE A 591 -9.19 -5.51 41.92
C PHE A 591 -10.58 -5.96 41.50
N THR A 592 -10.86 -5.95 40.19
CA THR A 592 -12.03 -6.62 39.63
C THR A 592 -11.56 -7.59 38.55
N SER A 593 -11.77 -8.90 38.76
CA SER A 593 -11.52 -9.92 37.72
C SER A 593 -12.79 -10.08 36.87
N THR A 594 -12.87 -9.40 35.73
CA THR A 594 -13.93 -9.67 34.74
C THR A 594 -13.50 -10.82 33.86
N ASN A 595 -13.68 -12.05 34.35
CA ASN A 595 -13.48 -13.24 33.52
C ASN A 595 -14.75 -13.49 32.69
N SER A 596 -14.97 -12.69 31.66
CA SER A 596 -16.04 -12.90 30.68
C SER A 596 -15.52 -12.68 29.27
N TYR A 597 -15.11 -13.77 28.63
CA TYR A 597 -15.11 -13.85 27.17
C TYR A 597 -16.54 -13.59 26.69
N ILE A 598 -16.79 -12.42 26.11
CA ILE A 598 -17.95 -12.20 25.25
C ILE A 598 -17.42 -12.14 23.82
N SER A 599 -17.43 -13.29 23.16
CA SER A 599 -17.57 -13.35 21.71
C SER A 599 -19.00 -12.90 21.35
N ASP A 600 -19.10 -11.99 20.39
CA ASP A 600 -20.32 -11.63 19.65
C ASP A 600 -21.54 -11.16 20.45
N ASN A 601 -21.67 -9.84 20.62
CA ASN A 601 -22.84 -9.02 20.24
C ASN A 601 -22.93 -7.74 21.09
N LYS A 602 -22.88 -6.57 20.42
CA LYS A 602 -23.64 -5.32 20.61
C LYS A 602 -24.08 -4.79 22.00
N ASN A 603 -23.65 -5.32 23.13
CA ASN A 603 -23.92 -4.75 24.46
C ASN A 603 -22.62 -4.62 25.25
N ASP A 604 -21.90 -3.54 24.95
CA ASP A 604 -20.74 -3.02 25.69
C ASP A 604 -21.19 -2.47 27.05
N GLN A 605 -21.56 -3.36 27.97
CA GLN A 605 -21.62 -2.99 29.39
C GLN A 605 -20.42 -3.61 30.10
N MET A 606 -19.28 -2.92 29.98
CA MET A 606 -18.23 -2.98 31.00
C MET A 606 -18.90 -2.78 32.36
N VAL A 607 -18.65 -3.68 33.31
CA VAL A 607 -19.15 -3.55 34.68
C VAL A 607 -18.51 -2.30 35.30
N HIS A 608 -19.20 -1.18 35.20
CA HIS A 608 -18.74 0.11 35.71
C HIS A 608 -18.88 0.14 37.23
N PHE A 609 -17.77 0.50 37.88
CA PHE A 609 -17.63 0.87 39.29
C PHE A 609 -17.86 -0.22 40.35
N PRO A 610 -17.08 -0.22 41.46
CA PRO A 610 -17.54 -0.89 42.66
C PRO A 610 -18.85 -0.22 43.10
N PRO A 611 -19.89 -1.00 43.45
CA PRO A 611 -21.15 -0.43 43.90
C PRO A 611 -20.90 0.45 45.13
N LYS A 612 -21.62 1.58 45.19
CA LYS A 612 -21.73 2.53 46.33
C LYS A 612 -21.85 1.88 47.72
N ALA A 613 -22.09 0.58 47.80
CA ALA A 613 -22.28 -0.20 49.01
C ALA A 613 -21.03 -0.37 49.90
N ILE A 614 -19.80 -0.17 49.38
CA ILE A 614 -18.58 -0.43 50.18
C ILE A 614 -18.12 0.81 50.98
N PHE A 615 -18.42 2.03 50.52
CA PHE A 615 -17.91 3.25 51.14
C PHE A 615 -19.00 4.01 51.89
N LYS A 616 -18.95 3.97 53.24
CA LYS A 616 -19.56 5.05 54.02
C LYS A 616 -18.75 6.33 53.77
N GLN A 617 -19.44 7.46 53.65
CA GLN A 617 -18.87 8.79 53.34
C GLN A 617 -17.70 9.17 54.27
N ASP A 618 -17.67 8.61 55.49
CA ASP A 618 -16.71 8.94 56.54
C ASP A 618 -15.46 8.02 56.55
N MET A 619 -15.32 7.11 55.58
CA MET A 619 -14.24 6.10 55.55
C MET A 619 -13.46 6.07 54.23
N LEU A 620 -13.55 7.15 53.46
CA LEU A 620 -12.74 7.30 52.25
C LEU A 620 -11.28 7.56 52.66
N PRO A 621 -10.31 6.78 52.15
CA PRO A 621 -8.90 7.09 52.33
C PRO A 621 -8.56 8.44 51.67
N THR A 622 -7.50 9.10 52.16
CA THR A 622 -7.00 10.38 51.61
C THR A 622 -6.73 10.36 50.10
N ALA A 623 -6.42 9.17 49.54
CA ALA A 623 -6.27 8.93 48.10
C ALA A 623 -6.57 7.45 47.75
N TYR A 624 -7.15 7.18 46.57
CA TYR A 624 -7.35 5.82 46.05
C TYR A 624 -7.22 5.74 44.52
N ALA A 625 -6.85 4.55 44.02
CA ALA A 625 -6.79 4.22 42.59
C ALA A 625 -7.38 2.82 42.35
N SER A 626 -7.99 2.58 41.19
CA SER A 626 -8.61 1.29 40.86
C SER A 626 -7.93 0.66 39.65
N PHE A 627 -7.82 -0.67 39.59
CA PHE A 627 -7.08 -1.38 38.53
C PHE A 627 -7.93 -2.48 37.89
N VAL A 628 -7.79 -2.63 36.58
CA VAL A 628 -8.40 -3.72 35.82
C VAL A 628 -7.31 -4.68 35.38
N LEU A 629 -7.55 -5.96 35.59
CA LEU A 629 -6.60 -7.01 35.27
C LEU A 629 -7.22 -7.98 34.26
N ASP A 630 -6.65 -8.00 33.06
CA ASP A 630 -7.04 -8.92 32.00
C ASP A 630 -5.99 -10.05 31.93
N VAL A 631 -6.24 -11.20 32.57
CA VAL A 631 -5.32 -12.35 32.50
C VAL A 631 -5.83 -13.36 31.48
N PHE A 632 -5.03 -13.61 30.44
CA PHE A 632 -5.30 -14.67 29.47
C PHE A 632 -4.48 -15.92 29.81
N GLY A 633 -4.82 -17.09 29.26
CA GLY A 633 -4.07 -18.35 29.46
C GLY A 633 -4.69 -19.36 30.44
N GLY A 634 -4.29 -20.64 30.30
CA GLY A 634 -4.86 -21.80 31.00
C GLY A 634 -4.43 -21.96 32.46
N PHE A 635 -4.34 -20.87 33.22
CA PHE A 635 -3.96 -20.90 34.63
C PHE A 635 -5.16 -21.29 35.52
N GLY A 636 -4.89 -21.85 36.70
CA GLY A 636 -5.92 -22.03 37.73
C GLY A 636 -6.25 -20.70 38.44
N PRO A 637 -7.44 -20.53 39.06
CA PRO A 637 -7.86 -19.28 39.69
C PRO A 637 -6.85 -18.68 40.69
N VAL A 638 -6.23 -19.53 41.51
CA VAL A 638 -5.20 -19.11 42.50
C VAL A 638 -3.94 -18.60 41.81
N SER A 639 -3.57 -19.20 40.68
CA SER A 639 -2.41 -18.79 39.88
C SER A 639 -2.66 -17.45 39.19
N HIS A 640 -3.89 -17.20 38.69
CA HIS A 640 -4.27 -15.90 38.15
C HIS A 640 -4.13 -14.79 39.20
N THR A 641 -4.59 -15.01 40.44
CA THR A 641 -4.47 -14.02 41.52
C THR A 641 -3.01 -13.72 41.90
N ASN A 642 -2.15 -14.74 41.99
CA ASN A 642 -0.75 -14.51 42.35
C ASN A 642 0.02 -13.76 41.25
N VAL A 643 -0.19 -14.14 39.99
CA VAL A 643 0.41 -13.47 38.82
C VAL A 643 -0.07 -12.01 38.73
N ALA A 644 -1.36 -11.78 38.96
CA ALA A 644 -1.94 -10.44 39.04
C ALA A 644 -1.23 -9.54 40.06
N ILE A 645 -1.06 -10.06 41.28
CA ILE A 645 -0.45 -9.33 42.39
C ILE A 645 1.00 -8.97 42.06
N GLU A 646 1.75 -9.92 41.49
CA GLU A 646 3.15 -9.72 41.14
C GLU A 646 3.32 -8.63 40.08
N GLU A 647 2.51 -8.68 39.02
CA GLU A 647 2.60 -7.76 37.89
C GLU A 647 2.02 -6.38 38.22
N PHE A 648 0.99 -6.34 39.05
CA PHE A 648 0.53 -5.10 39.67
C PHE A 648 1.62 -4.44 40.53
N SER A 649 2.32 -5.22 41.35
CA SER A 649 3.44 -4.71 42.14
C SER A 649 4.52 -4.09 41.24
N ARG A 650 4.84 -4.74 40.10
CA ARG A 650 5.78 -4.19 39.11
C ARG A 650 5.27 -2.89 38.47
N LEU A 651 3.98 -2.76 38.21
CA LEU A 651 3.38 -1.55 37.64
C LEU A 651 3.47 -0.34 38.58
N ILE A 652 3.32 -0.57 39.89
CA ILE A 652 3.16 0.49 40.90
C ILE A 652 4.43 0.83 41.65
N THR A 653 5.33 -0.13 41.87
CA THR A 653 6.59 0.09 42.59
C THR A 653 7.41 1.27 42.04
N PRO A 654 7.56 1.47 40.71
CA PRO A 654 8.28 2.61 40.16
C PRO A 654 7.60 3.97 40.40
N ILE A 655 6.28 3.98 40.66
CA ILE A 655 5.47 5.20 40.77
C ILE A 655 5.52 5.79 42.18
N ILE A 656 5.44 4.97 43.22
CA ILE A 656 5.24 5.49 44.58
C ILE A 656 6.57 5.64 45.36
N GLY A 657 7.68 5.11 44.82
CA GLY A 657 9.01 5.20 45.46
C GLY A 657 9.16 4.26 46.66
N GLN A 658 10.36 4.23 47.27
CA GLN A 658 10.70 3.29 48.35
C GLN A 658 10.14 3.69 49.73
N ASP A 659 9.76 4.95 49.91
CA ASP A 659 9.35 5.52 51.21
C ASP A 659 7.83 5.52 51.45
N ALA A 660 7.05 4.92 50.55
CA ALA A 660 5.60 4.90 50.65
C ALA A 660 5.05 3.59 51.22
N GLU A 661 3.99 3.70 52.03
CA GLU A 661 3.23 2.56 52.55
C GLU A 661 2.03 2.31 51.62
N TRP A 662 1.63 1.07 51.37
CA TRP A 662 0.47 0.84 50.50
C TRP A 662 -0.40 -0.34 50.88
N VAL A 663 -1.70 -0.14 50.71
CA VAL A 663 -2.74 -1.03 51.19
C VAL A 663 -3.49 -1.61 50.00
N LEU A 664 -3.35 -2.91 49.79
CA LEU A 664 -4.07 -3.62 48.76
C LEU A 664 -5.40 -4.15 49.32
N VAL A 665 -6.51 -3.61 48.86
CA VAL A 665 -7.84 -4.05 49.28
C VAL A 665 -8.46 -4.87 48.15
N MET A 666 -8.46 -6.20 48.29
CA MET A 666 -9.07 -7.09 47.30
C MET A 666 -10.59 -7.19 47.50
N PRO A 667 -11.44 -6.77 46.56
CA PRO A 667 -12.80 -7.28 46.47
C PRO A 667 -12.77 -8.72 45.94
N THR A 668 -13.61 -9.54 46.55
CA THR A 668 -13.84 -10.96 46.31
C THR A 668 -14.00 -11.31 44.82
N ILE A 669 -13.45 -12.44 44.38
CA ILE A 669 -13.77 -13.08 43.10
C ILE A 669 -15.28 -13.34 43.07
N ILE A 670 -16.04 -12.61 42.25
CA ILE A 670 -17.42 -12.98 41.92
C ILE A 670 -17.31 -14.06 40.84
N ALA A 671 -17.26 -15.33 41.27
CA ALA A 671 -17.38 -16.45 40.35
C ALA A 671 -18.87 -16.66 40.05
N ASP A 672 -19.35 -16.16 38.91
CA ASP A 672 -20.70 -16.50 38.44
C ASP A 672 -20.71 -17.85 37.69
N ARG A 673 -21.51 -18.77 38.25
CA ARG A 673 -22.13 -19.98 37.66
C ARG A 673 -21.35 -20.76 36.59
N LEU A 674 -20.63 -21.79 37.03
CA LEU A 674 -20.62 -23.07 36.30
C LEU A 674 -21.94 -23.79 36.61
N ASP A 675 -22.90 -23.73 35.69
CA ASP A 675 -24.14 -24.49 35.75
C ASP A 675 -23.87 -25.98 35.45
N VAL A 676 -23.17 -26.65 36.37
CA VAL A 676 -23.08 -28.12 36.40
C VAL A 676 -24.14 -28.58 37.40
N LYS A 677 -25.22 -29.17 36.88
CA LYS A 677 -26.29 -29.78 37.68
C LYS A 677 -25.71 -30.63 38.82
N GLY A 678 -25.86 -30.19 40.06
CA GLY A 678 -25.77 -31.12 41.21
C GLY A 678 -25.00 -30.71 42.47
N LEU A 679 -24.65 -29.45 42.73
CA LEU A 679 -24.03 -29.05 44.02
C LEU A 679 -24.66 -27.78 44.61
N ARG A 680 -24.93 -27.82 45.93
CA ARG A 680 -25.68 -26.81 46.72
C ARG A 680 -24.79 -25.63 47.18
N SER A 681 -25.44 -24.46 47.27
CA SER A 681 -25.10 -23.20 47.99
C SER A 681 -23.84 -22.41 47.58
N PRO A 682 -23.93 -21.07 47.46
CA PRO A 682 -22.80 -20.19 47.18
C PRO A 682 -21.89 -20.09 48.41
N GLN A 683 -20.64 -20.55 48.30
CA GLN A 683 -19.59 -20.19 49.25
C GLN A 683 -18.83 -18.98 48.70
N LEU A 684 -19.04 -17.81 49.31
CA LEU A 684 -18.17 -16.65 49.16
C LEU A 684 -16.79 -17.04 49.72
N GLY A 685 -15.80 -17.25 48.85
CA GLY A 685 -14.41 -17.45 49.28
C GLY A 685 -13.88 -16.16 49.90
N GLY A 686 -13.43 -16.21 51.16
CA GLY A 686 -12.94 -15.03 51.90
C GLY A 686 -11.75 -14.36 51.20
N GLY A 687 -11.95 -13.14 50.72
CA GLY A 687 -10.86 -12.27 50.27
C GLY A 687 -10.22 -11.56 51.48
N GLY A 688 -8.94 -11.83 51.74
CA GLY A 688 -8.18 -11.14 52.78
C GLY A 688 -7.56 -9.83 52.28
N ILE A 689 -7.49 -8.81 53.15
CA ILE A 689 -6.76 -7.56 52.88
C ILE A 689 -5.26 -7.89 52.90
N ARG A 690 -4.49 -7.35 51.94
CA ARG A 690 -3.04 -7.55 51.89
C ARG A 690 -2.35 -6.20 51.96
N HIS A 691 -1.22 -6.14 52.63
CA HIS A 691 -0.44 -4.92 52.82
C HIS A 691 0.99 -5.17 52.35
N LEU A 692 1.58 -4.25 51.59
CA LEU A 692 3.02 -4.30 51.29
C LEU A 692 3.70 -3.12 51.98
N THR A 693 4.80 -3.43 52.66
CA THR A 693 5.73 -2.48 53.25
C THR A 693 7.08 -2.56 52.53
N PRO A 694 8.00 -1.63 52.79
CA PRO A 694 9.40 -1.79 52.38
C PRO A 694 10.04 -3.13 52.82
N ALA A 695 9.46 -3.83 53.80
CA ALA A 695 9.91 -5.15 54.28
C ALA A 695 9.26 -6.36 53.57
N GLY A 696 8.29 -6.15 52.67
CA GLY A 696 7.60 -7.21 51.93
C GLY A 696 6.09 -7.31 52.20
N TRP A 697 5.45 -8.37 51.67
CA TRP A 697 4.01 -8.60 51.75
C TRP A 697 3.60 -9.20 53.10
N SER A 698 2.56 -8.64 53.72
CA SER A 698 1.88 -9.18 54.90
C SER A 698 0.40 -9.40 54.61
N VAL A 699 -0.14 -10.55 55.03
CA VAL A 699 -1.57 -10.88 54.94
C VAL A 699 -2.26 -10.42 56.22
N LEU A 700 -3.29 -9.58 56.10
CA LEU A 700 -4.17 -9.27 57.21
C LEU A 700 -5.25 -10.36 57.25
N GLY A 701 -5.24 -11.15 58.33
CA GLY A 701 -6.11 -12.31 58.52
C GLY A 701 -7.59 -11.93 58.34
N GLY A 702 -8.30 -12.75 57.56
CA GLY A 702 -9.73 -12.59 57.36
C GLY A 702 -10.50 -13.36 58.42
N ASP A 703 -11.28 -12.65 59.22
CA ASP A 703 -12.54 -13.15 59.76
C ASP A 703 -13.59 -12.03 59.66
N SER A 704 -14.69 -12.40 58.99
CA SER A 704 -16.02 -11.77 58.95
C SER A 704 -16.19 -10.28 59.26
N TYR A 705 -16.70 -9.56 58.24
CA TYR A 705 -17.49 -8.32 58.32
C TYR A 705 -17.81 -7.81 59.73
N THR A 706 -17.06 -6.79 60.18
CA THR A 706 -17.49 -5.54 60.81
C THR A 706 -16.32 -4.99 61.61
N ASP A 707 -15.72 -3.92 61.09
CA ASP A 707 -15.32 -2.71 61.84
C ASP A 707 -14.07 -2.09 61.19
N VAL A 708 -14.26 -0.96 60.52
CA VAL A 708 -13.18 -0.21 59.88
C VAL A 708 -12.36 0.58 60.91
N SER A 709 -12.77 0.55 62.19
CA SER A 709 -11.96 0.99 63.33
C SER A 709 -10.62 0.23 63.43
N SER A 710 -10.54 -1.02 62.97
CA SER A 710 -9.33 -1.86 63.02
C SER A 710 -8.29 -1.55 61.93
N LEU A 711 -8.64 -0.76 60.91
CA LEU A 711 -7.73 -0.30 59.86
C LEU A 711 -6.83 0.87 60.34
N LEU A 712 -7.28 1.61 61.35
CA LEU A 712 -6.56 2.77 61.93
C LEU A 712 -5.52 2.37 62.99
N SER A 713 -5.64 1.19 63.59
CA SER A 713 -4.72 0.72 64.64
C SER A 713 -3.44 0.05 64.09
N LEU A 714 -3.37 -0.25 62.78
CA LEU A 714 -2.19 -0.84 62.16
C LEU A 714 -1.19 0.19 61.58
N VAL A 715 -1.57 1.49 61.57
CA VAL A 715 -0.74 2.63 61.14
C VAL A 715 0.14 3.16 62.28
N LEU A 716 -0.02 2.66 63.50
CA LEU A 716 0.82 3.01 64.66
C LEU A 716 1.53 1.75 65.16
N GLY A 717 2.83 1.61 64.85
CA GLY A 717 3.66 0.47 65.26
C GLY A 717 3.89 0.38 66.78
N PRO A 718 4.87 -0.39 67.29
CA PRO A 718 5.72 -1.41 66.68
C PRO A 718 5.54 -2.80 67.37
N ASN A 719 6.13 -3.85 66.78
CA ASN A 719 6.28 -5.23 67.30
C ASN A 719 5.29 -6.27 66.72
N SER A 720 5.68 -6.92 65.62
CA SER A 720 5.56 -8.38 65.53
C SER A 720 6.43 -8.99 64.41
N PRO A 721 7.11 -10.12 64.63
CA PRO A 721 8.07 -10.71 63.72
C PRO A 721 7.44 -11.87 62.91
N ILE A 722 7.41 -11.80 61.57
CA ILE A 722 7.17 -12.98 60.74
C ILE A 722 8.09 -12.95 59.52
N GLN A 723 9.09 -13.84 59.56
CA GLN A 723 9.95 -14.20 58.45
C GLN A 723 9.28 -15.28 57.60
N SER A 724 9.25 -15.11 56.27
CA SER A 724 9.47 -16.24 55.36
C SER A 724 10.25 -15.80 54.12
N ASN A 725 11.45 -16.38 54.01
CA ASN A 725 12.47 -16.13 53.01
C ASN A 725 12.19 -16.97 51.76
N ASN A 726 11.93 -16.32 50.61
CA ASN A 726 12.36 -16.71 49.25
C ASN A 726 11.88 -15.69 48.21
N ALA A 727 10.76 -15.00 48.44
CA ALA A 727 10.28 -13.91 47.58
C ALA A 727 11.13 -12.62 47.70
N ILE A 728 11.70 -12.35 48.88
CA ILE A 728 12.47 -11.12 49.18
C ILE A 728 13.85 -11.11 48.48
N ARG A 729 14.47 -12.27 48.26
CA ARG A 729 15.79 -12.36 47.60
C ARG A 729 15.72 -12.12 46.08
N GLY A 730 14.64 -12.52 45.41
CA GLY A 730 14.40 -12.16 44.01
C GLY A 730 14.14 -10.67 43.83
N PHE A 731 13.39 -10.07 44.76
CA PHE A 731 13.00 -8.65 44.74
C PHE A 731 14.20 -7.67 44.90
N ALA A 732 15.17 -8.02 45.76
CA ALA A 732 16.38 -7.23 45.99
C ALA A 732 17.41 -7.30 44.85
N GLN A 733 17.31 -8.31 43.97
CA GLN A 733 18.15 -8.45 42.77
C GLN A 733 17.54 -7.69 41.57
N MET A 734 16.21 -7.65 41.45
CA MET A 734 15.52 -7.00 40.32
C MET A 734 15.46 -5.47 40.43
N THR A 735 15.38 -4.92 41.64
CA THR A 735 15.48 -3.47 41.89
C THR A 735 16.83 -2.89 41.44
N ARG A 736 17.91 -3.70 41.40
CA ARG A 736 19.22 -3.29 40.87
C ARG A 736 19.30 -3.25 39.34
N HIS A 737 18.39 -3.93 38.63
CA HIS A 737 18.34 -3.85 37.16
C HIS A 737 17.47 -2.70 36.68
N ALA A 738 16.38 -2.37 37.38
CA ALA A 738 15.56 -1.18 37.09
C ALA A 738 16.31 0.15 37.34
N SER A 739 17.32 0.16 38.21
CA SER A 739 18.16 1.32 38.50
C SER A 739 19.32 1.55 37.52
N SER A 740 19.45 0.73 36.46
CA SER A 740 20.61 0.78 35.54
C SER A 740 20.40 1.62 34.28
N SER A 741 19.18 2.10 34.02
CA SER A 741 18.91 3.09 32.97
C SER A 741 19.00 4.50 33.56
N GLN A 742 19.79 5.38 32.95
CA GLN A 742 19.75 6.82 33.26
C GLN A 742 18.29 7.30 33.29
N PRO A 743 17.90 8.18 34.23
CA PRO A 743 16.54 8.70 34.28
C PRO A 743 16.24 9.38 32.94
N LYS A 744 15.37 8.77 32.13
CA LYS A 744 14.83 9.41 30.94
C LYS A 744 14.07 10.65 31.39
N GLU A 745 14.13 11.71 30.58
CA GLU A 745 13.36 12.92 30.81
C GLU A 745 11.85 12.59 30.85
N ASP A 746 11.17 13.00 31.92
CA ASP A 746 9.72 12.84 32.04
C ASP A 746 9.03 13.89 31.17
N LYS A 747 8.81 13.54 29.90
CA LYS A 747 8.17 14.42 28.91
C LYS A 747 6.77 14.85 29.33
N PHE A 748 6.02 14.00 30.04
CA PHE A 748 4.69 14.36 30.54
C PHE A 748 4.80 15.43 31.64
N ALA A 749 5.72 15.27 32.59
CA ALA A 749 5.98 16.29 33.61
C ALA A 749 6.44 17.63 33.00
N SER A 750 7.22 17.61 31.92
CA SER A 750 7.61 18.83 31.18
C SER A 750 6.37 19.55 30.61
N VAL A 751 5.50 18.84 29.89
CA VAL A 751 4.25 19.41 29.33
C VAL A 751 3.33 19.91 30.45
N TRP A 752 3.22 19.17 31.55
CA TRP A 752 2.43 19.57 32.72
C TRP A 752 2.93 20.88 33.34
N ALA A 753 4.25 21.01 33.49
CA ALA A 753 4.89 22.21 34.00
C ALA A 753 4.75 23.41 33.03
N GLU A 754 4.88 23.18 31.72
CA GLU A 754 4.65 24.18 30.67
C GLU A 754 3.25 24.80 30.79
N LEU A 755 2.24 23.95 30.97
CA LEU A 755 0.84 24.36 31.16
C LEU A 755 0.56 24.99 32.52
N ARG A 756 1.53 24.98 33.45
CA ARG A 756 1.41 25.50 34.83
C ARG A 756 0.25 24.85 35.60
N LEU A 757 0.02 23.57 35.35
CA LEU A 757 -1.01 22.82 36.06
C LEU A 757 -0.61 22.58 37.52
N PRO A 758 -1.57 22.61 38.47
CA PRO A 758 -1.29 22.32 39.87
C PRO A 758 -0.91 20.84 40.08
N ASP A 759 -0.24 20.53 41.20
CA ASP A 759 0.11 19.15 41.57
C ASP A 759 -1.13 18.27 41.80
N VAL A 760 -2.27 18.89 42.14
CA VAL A 760 -3.59 18.25 42.30
C VAL A 760 -4.62 19.08 41.53
N LEU A 761 -5.32 18.47 40.56
CA LEU A 761 -6.38 19.12 39.80
C LEU A 761 -7.67 19.20 40.64
N PRO A 762 -8.11 20.39 41.07
CA PRO A 762 -9.23 20.50 42.00
C PRO A 762 -10.57 20.16 41.36
N PHE A 763 -11.47 19.56 42.16
CA PHE A 763 -12.85 19.31 41.76
C PHE A 763 -13.73 20.57 41.78
N ASP A 764 -13.44 21.50 42.68
CA ASP A 764 -14.17 22.76 42.77
C ASP A 764 -13.98 23.56 41.48
N ALA A 765 -15.08 23.86 40.78
CA ALA A 765 -15.04 24.48 39.47
C ALA A 765 -14.45 25.90 39.51
N ALA A 766 -14.75 26.69 40.54
CA ALA A 766 -14.24 28.06 40.67
C ALA A 766 -12.74 28.07 40.97
N LEU A 767 -12.28 27.17 41.84
CA LEU A 767 -10.88 26.98 42.15
C LEU A 767 -10.10 26.44 40.95
N ARG A 768 -10.66 25.45 40.24
CA ARG A 768 -10.08 24.91 39.00
C ARG A 768 -9.92 25.98 37.95
N GLN A 769 -10.98 26.71 37.64
CA GLN A 769 -10.94 27.77 36.63
C GLN A 769 -9.88 28.83 37.00
N LYS A 770 -9.76 29.18 38.28
CA LYS A 770 -8.74 30.13 38.75
C LYS A 770 -7.32 29.58 38.63
N GLN A 771 -7.08 28.33 39.01
CA GLN A 771 -5.75 27.71 39.05
C GLN A 771 -5.28 27.20 37.68
N CYS A 772 -6.21 26.79 36.82
CA CYS A 772 -5.94 26.20 35.52
C CYS A 772 -6.25 27.14 34.34
N ALA A 773 -6.61 28.41 34.58
CA ALA A 773 -6.99 29.37 33.52
C ALA A 773 -6.02 29.41 32.32
N HIS A 774 -4.71 29.35 32.58
CA HIS A 774 -3.70 29.33 31.52
C HIS A 774 -3.74 28.02 30.72
N ALA A 775 -3.78 26.87 31.39
CA ALA A 775 -3.89 25.58 30.73
C ALA A 775 -5.21 25.44 29.96
N GLU A 776 -6.32 25.89 30.53
CA GLU A 776 -7.64 25.90 29.89
C GLU A 776 -7.65 26.76 28.62
N LEU A 777 -6.94 27.91 28.62
CA LEU A 777 -6.76 28.74 27.42
C LEU A 777 -5.91 28.03 26.35
N MET A 778 -4.78 27.45 26.74
CA MET A 778 -3.86 26.75 25.83
C MET A 778 -4.47 25.48 25.24
N LEU A 779 -5.33 24.79 26.02
CA LEU A 779 -5.97 23.53 25.67
C LEU A 779 -7.42 23.70 25.25
N ALA A 780 -7.92 24.92 25.05
CA ALA A 780 -9.33 25.19 24.79
C ALA A 780 -9.91 24.29 23.67
N LYS A 781 -9.15 24.13 22.57
CA LYS A 781 -9.53 23.26 21.43
C LYS A 781 -9.59 21.76 21.78
N HIS A 782 -8.78 21.30 22.72
CA HIS A 782 -8.75 19.90 23.17
C HIS A 782 -9.83 19.65 24.23
N ILE A 783 -10.02 20.57 25.17
CA ILE A 783 -11.03 20.45 26.24
C ILE A 783 -12.43 20.36 25.65
N ALA A 784 -12.72 21.17 24.63
CA ALA A 784 -13.99 21.17 23.91
C ALA A 784 -14.42 19.77 23.40
N ARG A 785 -13.47 18.86 23.19
CA ARG A 785 -13.73 17.48 22.74
C ARG A 785 -14.30 16.59 23.83
N TYR A 786 -13.96 16.87 25.09
CA TYR A 786 -14.32 16.07 26.26
C TYR A 786 -15.49 16.66 27.03
N THR A 787 -15.72 17.94 26.86
CA THR A 787 -16.95 18.62 27.28
C THR A 787 -17.95 18.51 26.13
N LYS A 788 -18.76 17.43 26.06
CA LYS A 788 -19.91 17.37 25.14
C LYS A 788 -20.84 18.56 25.46
N ILE A 789 -20.82 19.61 24.64
CA ILE A 789 -21.72 20.79 24.60
C ILE A 789 -21.99 21.46 25.95
#